data_AF-A0A7J4QUB7-F1
#
_entry.id   AF-A0A7J4QUB7-F1
#
_cell.length_a   1.000
_cell.length_b   1.000
_cell.length_c   1.000
_cell.angle_alpha   90.00
_cell.angle_beta   90.00
_cell.angle_gamma   90.00
#
_symmetry.space_group_name_H-M   'P 1'
#
loop_
_entity.id
_entity.type
_entity.pdbx_description
1 polymer ?
#
loop_
_entity_poly.entity_id
_entity_poly.type
_entity_poly.pdbx_seq_one_letter_code
_entity_poly.pdbx_strand_id
1 'polypeptide(L)'
;MNRPALPALLLVALLGLAGCFGAVEPEEPEVIEQPVMLEEPLVEWMTPPSTIELDGTPIILQIKFQGQDWALTPSIVTPTFDQVSAYGWSQTVQGYSLEFLPSMLGNYTVSVSIEPVDSEAIAPIVSSLTHTIEVVEPVAQAPVLNAPVREILEEPNLLWFEGSVEHQDLDTCTMEYSVSDGSSGSISIKEDGSWKVLLDFTEIENTMTVTTIATCGKFTQLSDTTGTLVMLEGGGADADGDGIQDTTDRCPNGIGEAEGWKSNQNTDKDDDGCRDVDEDDDDDNDGVLDLHDLCPDSLGWISSPDADFDSDGCHDTESDEDDDNDGVLDVDDSCPYGRVGWSSTLYTDWDGDGCLDLDEDNDDDNDGALDEVDLCPKGFTSWLRDTNTDFDDDGCADASEDDDDDNDNVEDVNATGAPLDLCPRTPANATDVDEFGCAAVQRDSDSDGVNDAEDVCQGTPEGLVVNEVGCADIDGDGVSANNDVCPNSPDRWTIDATGCAVVQLPVPWQSASSLNGPLQTVPHFSLPTLDGTFYFQQQWTGYDIYFFLFKYTDSSGNSNSGTWGQSPGPFIRALPDNVHLFFGSFDTTYHNDVINQKASVENALNPDEEQLWADRIHYIDQRAGTLGGGIGDMITSFNNPRYMGIDRFQQARETGSLYAWTSQSNDPMHLIHEPHQWNAEFPVEIRRSDPAIEEVTLWDFDRHSGGWGGGFTSAQSAEFPSNLTTYDTLEVYHEHACDERSNRYQKSDGSYGGCHEWDYEANLRICDRDNASSCGTEFMRWITTYGREGKWLTDISPYLFMLENDDNRTFKYRGANKGDLTITLLFSDWGSGERGDDATFAFTGGQFDGTYNDESIYTRQLNFTVPSWASRVEIVATITGHGFGQDNANCAEFCDHEHHYSMNGYSTYEWHPIVSSSEGCENEVSNGVVANQFGSWPFGRAGWCAGQDVKQWTYDITSWVDSTGANNHLTYQGLYNGQEYVPSDGIGNGQRNIHAEIWIVFYNSTDIE
;
A
#
# COMPACT_ATOMS: atom_id res chain seq x y z
N MET A 1 -85.85 -10.42 56.62
CA MET A 1 -87.27 -10.84 56.62
C MET A 1 -87.39 -12.14 55.83
N ASN A 2 -87.93 -13.19 56.47
CA ASN A 2 -88.66 -14.36 55.94
C ASN A 2 -88.28 -14.90 54.54
N ARG A 3 -87.60 -16.06 54.43
CA ARG A 3 -88.14 -17.47 54.32
C ARG A 3 -88.95 -17.73 53.02
N PRO A 4 -89.05 -18.98 52.51
CA PRO A 4 -88.18 -20.17 52.62
C PRO A 4 -88.11 -21.09 51.36
N ALA A 5 -87.25 -22.11 51.44
CA ALA A 5 -87.42 -23.52 51.03
C ALA A 5 -88.11 -23.90 49.70
N LEU A 6 -87.33 -24.54 48.82
CA LEU A 6 -87.61 -25.75 48.00
C LEU A 6 -86.37 -25.85 47.07
N PRO A 7 -85.45 -26.84 47.14
CA PRO A 7 -85.75 -28.28 47.18
C PRO A 7 -84.61 -29.15 47.83
N ALA A 8 -84.74 -29.53 49.10
CA ALA A 8 -83.86 -30.53 49.74
C ALA A 8 -84.27 -31.99 49.44
N LEU A 9 -85.09 -32.21 48.40
CA LEU A 9 -85.66 -33.52 48.04
C LEU A 9 -85.23 -34.02 46.65
N LEU A 10 -84.53 -33.20 45.87
CA LEU A 10 -83.98 -33.61 44.57
C LEU A 10 -82.57 -34.24 44.69
N LEU A 11 -81.90 -34.01 45.83
CA LEU A 11 -80.49 -34.36 46.07
C LEU A 11 -80.25 -35.86 46.34
N VAL A 12 -81.29 -36.68 46.48
CA VAL A 12 -81.14 -38.13 46.78
C VAL A 12 -81.54 -39.01 45.59
N ALA A 13 -82.21 -38.47 44.57
CA ALA A 13 -82.70 -39.25 43.43
C ALA A 13 -81.81 -39.20 42.17
N LEU A 14 -80.85 -38.27 42.10
CA LEU A 14 -79.90 -38.17 40.97
C LEU A 14 -78.60 -38.97 41.17
N LEU A 15 -78.42 -39.61 42.34
CA LEU A 15 -77.27 -40.45 42.71
C LEU A 15 -77.27 -41.86 42.06
N GLY A 16 -77.95 -42.06 40.93
CA GLY A 16 -78.25 -43.39 40.39
C GLY A 16 -77.80 -43.72 38.96
N LEU A 17 -77.46 -42.76 38.11
CA LEU A 17 -77.22 -43.05 36.68
C LEU A 17 -76.20 -42.09 36.05
N ALA A 18 -74.92 -42.42 36.15
CA ALA A 18 -73.90 -42.24 35.09
C ALA A 18 -72.53 -42.62 35.65
N GLY A 19 -72.17 -43.90 35.57
CA GLY A 19 -70.75 -44.27 35.50
C GLY A 19 -70.35 -44.34 34.03
N CYS A 20 -69.17 -43.78 33.70
CA CYS A 20 -68.14 -44.34 32.80
C CYS A 20 -67.26 -43.24 32.15
N PHE A 21 -65.94 -43.45 32.26
CA PHE A 21 -64.80 -42.82 31.54
C PHE A 21 -64.65 -41.29 31.70
N GLY A 22 -63.56 -40.70 32.20
CA GLY A 22 -62.17 -41.13 32.21
C GLY A 22 -61.35 -40.22 31.31
N ALA A 23 -60.98 -39.03 31.80
CA ALA A 23 -59.75 -38.30 31.46
C ALA A 23 -59.59 -37.13 32.45
N VAL A 24 -58.39 -37.00 32.98
CA VAL A 24 -57.97 -35.96 33.92
C VAL A 24 -57.64 -34.72 33.09
N GLU A 25 -58.36 -33.62 33.29
CA GLU A 25 -57.88 -32.27 32.95
C GLU A 25 -57.42 -31.63 34.27
N PRO A 26 -56.15 -31.20 34.40
CA PRO A 26 -55.70 -30.46 35.56
C PRO A 26 -56.24 -29.02 35.51
N GLU A 27 -56.54 -28.47 36.68
CA GLU A 27 -56.75 -27.03 36.87
C GLU A 27 -55.51 -26.28 36.36
N GLU A 28 -55.67 -25.42 35.34
CA GLU A 28 -54.66 -24.43 34.98
C GLU A 28 -54.61 -23.34 36.08
N PRO A 29 -53.42 -23.03 36.62
CA PRO A 29 -53.26 -21.95 37.59
C PRO A 29 -53.40 -20.59 36.90
N GLU A 30 -53.98 -19.61 37.60
CA GLU A 30 -53.87 -18.20 37.23
C GLU A 30 -52.39 -17.83 37.05
N VAL A 31 -51.99 -17.56 35.80
CA VAL A 31 -50.67 -17.01 35.48
C VAL A 31 -50.66 -15.57 35.97
N ILE A 32 -49.98 -15.35 37.10
CA ILE A 32 -49.42 -14.04 37.41
C ILE A 32 -48.30 -13.86 36.38
N GLU A 33 -48.52 -13.03 35.35
CA GLU A 33 -47.44 -12.63 34.44
C GLU A 33 -46.34 -11.99 35.30
N GLN A 34 -45.19 -12.67 35.34
CA GLN A 34 -43.99 -12.09 35.93
C GLN A 34 -43.58 -10.92 35.03
N PRO A 35 -43.12 -9.78 35.60
CA PRO A 35 -42.67 -8.67 34.77
C PRO A 35 -41.55 -9.14 33.85
N VAL A 36 -41.68 -8.85 32.55
CA VAL A 36 -40.63 -9.12 31.56
C VAL A 36 -39.40 -8.31 31.96
N MET A 37 -38.31 -9.01 32.28
CA MET A 37 -37.02 -8.38 32.54
C MET A 37 -36.22 -8.40 31.25
N LEU A 38 -35.77 -7.22 30.80
CA LEU A 38 -34.94 -7.11 29.60
C LEU A 38 -33.46 -7.26 29.96
N GLU A 39 -32.72 -7.97 29.12
CA GLU A 39 -31.25 -8.02 29.18
C GLU A 39 -30.65 -6.72 28.61
N GLU A 40 -29.46 -6.35 29.08
CA GLU A 40 -28.72 -5.20 28.54
C GLU A 40 -28.35 -5.46 27.07
N PRO A 41 -28.71 -4.57 26.13
CA PRO A 41 -28.38 -4.74 24.73
C PRO A 41 -26.90 -4.40 24.49
N LEU A 42 -26.25 -5.13 23.59
CA LEU A 42 -24.94 -4.75 23.07
C LEU A 42 -25.15 -3.66 22.01
N VAL A 43 -24.60 -2.46 22.26
CA VAL A 43 -24.68 -1.33 21.33
C VAL A 43 -23.32 -0.64 21.26
N GLU A 44 -22.69 -0.65 20.09
CA GLU A 44 -21.39 -0.04 19.85
C GLU A 44 -21.31 0.64 18.49
N TRP A 45 -20.53 1.72 18.38
CA TRP A 45 -20.24 2.31 17.07
C TRP A 45 -19.32 1.38 16.29
N MET A 46 -19.64 1.16 15.01
CA MET A 46 -18.73 0.53 14.07
C MET A 46 -17.92 1.64 13.41
N THR A 47 -16.70 1.85 13.91
CA THR A 47 -15.66 2.76 13.37
C THR A 47 -16.21 4.11 12.85
N PRO A 48 -16.74 4.98 13.72
CA PRO A 48 -17.34 6.22 13.28
C PRO A 48 -16.25 7.27 12.93
N PRO A 49 -16.33 7.98 11.79
CA PRO A 49 -15.35 8.99 11.41
C PRO A 49 -15.31 10.14 12.41
N SER A 50 -14.13 10.60 12.82
CA SER A 50 -13.96 11.76 13.73
C SER A 50 -13.96 13.10 12.99
N THR A 51 -13.59 13.10 11.72
CA THR A 51 -13.44 14.29 10.88
C THR A 51 -13.92 13.97 9.47
N ILE A 52 -14.58 14.93 8.81
CA ILE A 52 -15.03 14.79 7.42
C ILE A 52 -14.94 16.13 6.69
N GLU A 53 -14.76 16.11 5.38
CA GLU A 53 -14.73 17.32 4.55
C GLU A 53 -16.14 17.80 4.18
N LEU A 54 -16.31 19.10 3.94
CA LEU A 54 -17.54 19.65 3.37
C LEU A 54 -17.54 19.52 1.84
N ASP A 55 -17.53 18.29 1.34
CA ASP A 55 -17.42 17.92 -0.08
C ASP A 55 -18.77 17.48 -0.70
N GLY A 56 -19.82 17.39 0.11
CA GLY A 56 -21.14 16.91 -0.32
C GLY A 56 -21.36 15.40 -0.15
N THR A 57 -20.39 14.70 0.44
CA THR A 57 -20.51 13.29 0.82
C THR A 57 -21.39 13.16 2.08
N PRO A 58 -22.36 12.23 2.11
CA PRO A 58 -23.15 11.97 3.31
C PRO A 58 -22.29 11.31 4.39
N ILE A 59 -22.43 11.77 5.62
CA ILE A 59 -21.89 11.13 6.81
C ILE A 59 -22.70 9.86 7.06
N ILE A 60 -22.04 8.70 7.01
CA ILE A 60 -22.63 7.39 7.34
C ILE A 60 -22.01 6.89 8.65
N LEU A 61 -22.85 6.61 9.64
CA LEU A 61 -22.45 5.98 10.89
C LEU A 61 -23.11 4.61 11.01
N GLN A 62 -22.31 3.58 11.29
CA GLN A 62 -22.81 2.24 11.55
C GLN A 62 -22.81 1.95 13.04
N ILE A 63 -23.85 1.26 13.49
CA ILE A 63 -24.06 0.89 14.89
C ILE A 63 -24.30 -0.60 14.91
N LYS A 64 -23.43 -1.34 15.59
CA LYS A 64 -23.68 -2.75 15.87
C LYS A 64 -24.67 -2.83 17.01
N PHE A 65 -25.72 -3.62 16.83
CA PHE A 65 -26.80 -3.72 17.80
C PHE A 65 -27.25 -5.18 17.95
N GLN A 66 -27.15 -5.70 19.18
CA GLN A 66 -27.70 -7.00 19.55
C GLN A 66 -28.57 -6.84 20.80
N GLY A 67 -29.89 -6.84 20.61
CA GLY A 67 -30.88 -6.79 21.68
C GLY A 67 -32.27 -6.99 21.11
N GLN A 68 -33.15 -7.69 21.85
CA GLN A 68 -34.57 -7.81 21.50
C GLN A 68 -35.38 -6.81 22.34
N ASP A 69 -36.45 -6.24 21.77
CA ASP A 69 -37.39 -5.32 22.44
C ASP A 69 -36.80 -3.96 22.90
N TRP A 70 -35.74 -3.47 22.25
CA TRP A 70 -35.21 -2.11 22.41
C TRP A 70 -35.41 -1.27 21.14
N ALA A 71 -35.71 0.02 21.30
CA ALA A 71 -35.84 1.01 20.25
C ALA A 71 -34.68 2.01 20.29
N LEU A 72 -34.06 2.25 19.13
CA LEU A 72 -32.98 3.21 18.95
C LEU A 72 -33.50 4.45 18.24
N THR A 73 -33.15 5.63 18.75
CA THR A 73 -33.56 6.92 18.19
C THR A 73 -32.37 7.86 18.04
N PRO A 74 -31.94 8.19 16.81
CA PRO A 74 -30.83 9.12 16.58
C PRO A 74 -31.26 10.60 16.70
N SER A 75 -30.36 11.44 17.16
CA SER A 75 -30.46 12.90 17.22
C SER A 75 -29.13 13.52 16.79
N ILE A 76 -29.15 14.38 15.77
CA ILE A 76 -27.96 15.04 15.23
C ILE A 76 -28.07 16.54 15.50
N VAL A 77 -27.02 17.14 16.08
CA VAL A 77 -26.92 18.56 16.42
C VAL A 77 -25.81 19.21 15.59
N THR A 78 -26.12 20.31 14.93
CA THR A 78 -25.17 21.09 14.12
C THR A 78 -24.20 21.93 14.99
N PRO A 79 -23.14 22.51 14.41
CA PRO A 79 -22.23 23.42 15.13
C PRO A 79 -22.93 24.68 15.68
N THR A 80 -24.11 25.03 15.15
CA THR A 80 -24.96 26.14 15.60
C THR A 80 -26.01 25.73 16.62
N PHE A 81 -25.98 24.47 17.09
CA PHE A 81 -26.95 23.86 18.00
C PHE A 81 -28.36 23.69 17.42
N ASP A 82 -28.49 23.61 16.09
CA ASP A 82 -29.74 23.26 15.42
C ASP A 82 -29.85 21.74 15.24
N GLN A 83 -31.06 21.18 15.25
CA GLN A 83 -31.25 19.76 14.97
C GLN A 83 -31.37 19.49 13.47
N VAL A 84 -30.63 18.50 12.99
CA VAL A 84 -30.76 18.01 11.60
C VAL A 84 -32.00 17.11 11.52
N SER A 85 -32.96 17.50 10.66
CA SER A 85 -34.24 16.78 10.51
C SER A 85 -34.30 15.84 9.30
N ALA A 86 -33.31 15.93 8.41
CA ALA A 86 -33.18 15.08 7.24
C ALA A 86 -32.00 14.13 7.42
N TYR A 87 -32.28 12.89 7.81
CA TYR A 87 -31.33 11.81 7.94
C TYR A 87 -31.96 10.49 7.49
N GLY A 88 -31.16 9.60 6.91
CA GLY A 88 -31.50 8.21 6.65
C GLY A 88 -31.27 7.38 7.91
N TRP A 89 -32.21 6.50 8.24
CA TRP A 89 -32.08 5.55 9.35
C TRP A 89 -32.59 4.19 8.89
N SER A 90 -31.69 3.22 8.77
CA SER A 90 -31.99 1.88 8.23
C SER A 90 -31.43 0.78 9.14
N GLN A 91 -32.06 -0.39 9.10
CA GLN A 91 -31.62 -1.57 9.85
C GLN A 91 -30.75 -2.44 8.93
N THR A 92 -29.60 -2.89 9.43
CA THR A 92 -28.64 -3.75 8.71
C THR A 92 -28.58 -5.14 9.34
N VAL A 93 -27.85 -6.07 8.72
CA VAL A 93 -27.65 -7.45 9.25
C VAL A 93 -26.94 -7.44 10.61
N GLN A 94 -26.11 -6.43 10.88
CA GLN A 94 -25.30 -6.30 12.10
C GLN A 94 -25.84 -5.26 13.10
N GLY A 95 -26.84 -4.44 12.72
CA GLY A 95 -27.45 -3.43 13.60
C GLY A 95 -28.22 -2.32 12.85
N TYR A 96 -27.73 -1.08 12.90
CA TYR A 96 -28.35 0.11 12.28
C TYR A 96 -27.34 0.99 11.52
N SER A 97 -27.82 1.74 10.53
CA SER A 97 -27.05 2.74 9.79
C SER A 97 -27.76 4.10 9.80
N LEU A 98 -27.02 5.15 10.18
CA LEU A 98 -27.45 6.54 10.17
C LEU A 98 -26.71 7.29 9.05
N GLU A 99 -27.45 8.02 8.22
CA GLU A 99 -26.89 8.78 7.11
C GLU A 99 -27.38 10.24 7.14
N PHE A 100 -26.50 11.24 7.03
CA PHE A 100 -26.92 12.63 6.88
C PHE A 100 -25.88 13.48 6.14
N LEU A 101 -26.33 14.54 5.43
CA LEU A 101 -25.43 15.45 4.71
C LEU A 101 -25.06 16.67 5.57
N PRO A 102 -23.76 16.95 5.80
CA PRO A 102 -23.34 18.16 6.48
C PRO A 102 -23.58 19.39 5.58
N SER A 103 -24.02 20.50 6.16
CA SER A 103 -24.37 21.73 5.41
C SER A 103 -23.45 22.92 5.69
N MET A 104 -22.55 22.79 6.67
CA MET A 104 -21.64 23.85 7.13
C MET A 104 -20.47 23.27 7.91
N LEU A 105 -19.39 24.03 8.02
CA LEU A 105 -18.18 23.70 8.76
C LEU A 105 -18.41 23.71 10.29
N GLY A 106 -17.64 22.89 11.01
CA GLY A 106 -17.63 22.77 12.47
C GLY A 106 -18.11 21.42 13.01
N ASN A 107 -18.26 21.32 14.33
CA ASN A 107 -18.58 20.06 15.02
C ASN A 107 -20.07 19.69 14.98
N TYR A 108 -20.38 18.51 14.47
CA TYR A 108 -21.69 17.86 14.55
C TYR A 108 -21.67 16.82 15.66
N THR A 109 -22.66 16.86 16.55
CA THR A 109 -22.79 15.87 17.63
C THR A 109 -23.97 14.96 17.34
N VAL A 110 -23.70 13.65 17.25
CA VAL A 110 -24.71 12.61 17.07
C VAL A 110 -24.91 11.89 18.40
N SER A 111 -26.17 11.78 18.85
CA SER A 111 -26.56 11.02 20.03
C SER A 111 -27.68 10.04 19.69
N VAL A 112 -27.57 8.79 20.11
CA VAL A 112 -28.58 7.74 19.91
C VAL A 112 -29.14 7.35 21.27
N SER A 113 -30.42 7.65 21.50
CA SER A 113 -31.16 7.19 22.67
C SER A 113 -31.64 5.76 22.49
N ILE A 114 -31.49 4.96 23.54
CA ILE A 114 -31.84 3.54 23.60
C ILE A 114 -32.93 3.40 24.67
N GLU A 115 -34.15 3.05 24.26
CA GLU A 115 -35.31 2.94 25.14
C GLU A 115 -36.01 1.59 24.93
N PRO A 116 -36.57 0.95 25.97
CA PRO A 116 -37.33 -0.28 25.80
C PRO A 116 -38.60 -0.01 24.98
N VAL A 117 -38.94 -0.93 24.07
CA VAL A 117 -40.14 -0.84 23.21
C VAL A 117 -41.42 -0.85 24.05
N ASP A 118 -41.41 -1.62 25.15
CA ASP A 118 -42.47 -1.60 26.15
C ASP A 118 -42.05 -0.78 27.38
N SER A 119 -42.74 0.35 27.58
CA SER A 119 -42.51 1.25 28.72
C SER A 119 -42.88 0.65 30.09
N GLU A 120 -43.59 -0.48 30.13
CA GLU A 120 -43.95 -1.19 31.37
C GLU A 120 -42.97 -2.31 31.74
N ALA A 121 -41.98 -2.62 30.88
CA ALA A 121 -40.94 -3.62 31.14
C ALA A 121 -39.93 -3.15 32.20
N ILE A 122 -39.39 -4.08 32.99
CA ILE A 122 -38.32 -3.78 33.95
C ILE A 122 -36.99 -3.91 33.20
N ALA A 123 -36.41 -2.78 32.82
CA ALA A 123 -35.18 -2.71 32.02
C ALA A 123 -34.01 -2.06 32.79
N PRO A 124 -32.76 -2.45 32.50
CA PRO A 124 -31.56 -1.77 32.97
C PRO A 124 -31.45 -0.34 32.38
N ILE A 125 -30.75 0.56 33.07
CA ILE A 125 -30.52 1.93 32.57
C ILE A 125 -29.35 1.89 31.60
N VAL A 126 -29.63 2.08 30.31
CA VAL A 126 -28.62 2.12 29.25
C VAL A 126 -28.27 3.58 28.91
N SER A 127 -26.98 3.90 28.82
CA SER A 127 -26.51 5.23 28.40
C SER A 127 -26.70 5.43 26.90
N SER A 128 -27.05 6.65 26.48
CA SER A 128 -27.10 7.01 25.06
C SER A 128 -25.71 7.00 24.43
N LEU A 129 -25.60 6.44 23.23
CA LEU A 129 -24.37 6.42 22.45
C LEU A 129 -24.14 7.80 21.82
N THR A 130 -22.98 8.44 22.02
CA THR A 130 -22.69 9.79 21.50
C THR A 130 -21.37 9.81 20.74
N HIS A 131 -21.32 10.55 19.63
CA HIS A 131 -20.13 10.77 18.81
C HIS A 131 -20.09 12.21 18.29
N THR A 132 -18.91 12.79 18.12
CA THR A 132 -18.74 14.13 17.56
C THR A 132 -17.85 14.06 16.33
N ILE A 133 -18.28 14.74 15.27
CA ILE A 133 -17.63 14.73 13.95
C ILE A 133 -17.30 16.17 13.60
N GLU A 134 -16.03 16.46 13.34
CA GLU A 134 -15.59 17.78 12.89
C GLU A 134 -15.70 17.87 11.36
N VAL A 135 -16.49 18.83 10.86
CA VAL A 135 -16.59 19.11 9.42
C VAL A 135 -15.60 20.22 9.06
N VAL A 136 -14.57 19.89 8.28
CA VAL A 136 -13.48 20.79 7.89
C VAL A 136 -13.62 21.27 6.45
N GLU A 137 -12.86 22.31 6.10
CA GLU A 137 -12.78 22.79 4.72
C GLU A 137 -12.25 21.67 3.81
N PRO A 138 -12.84 21.44 2.62
CA PRO A 138 -12.35 20.43 1.71
C PRO A 138 -10.93 20.78 1.23
N VAL A 139 -10.10 19.76 1.04
CA VAL A 139 -8.73 19.96 0.57
C VAL A 139 -8.76 20.47 -0.87
N ALA A 140 -8.52 21.77 -1.05
CA ALA A 140 -8.51 22.39 -2.38
C ALA A 140 -7.29 21.89 -3.16
N GLN A 141 -7.55 21.26 -4.31
CA GLN A 141 -6.52 20.87 -5.26
C GLN A 141 -6.19 22.05 -6.18
N ALA A 142 -4.93 22.16 -6.60
CA ALA A 142 -4.59 23.10 -7.68
C ALA A 142 -5.32 22.69 -8.97
N PRO A 143 -5.74 23.63 -9.83
CA PRO A 143 -6.32 23.26 -11.12
C PRO A 143 -5.32 22.47 -11.93
N VAL A 144 -5.78 21.48 -12.70
CA VAL A 144 -4.96 20.74 -13.66
C VAL A 144 -5.16 21.38 -15.02
N LEU A 145 -4.12 22.04 -15.51
CA LEU A 145 -4.12 22.70 -16.81
C LEU A 145 -3.55 21.77 -17.87
N ASN A 146 -4.45 21.18 -18.67
CA ASN A 146 -4.09 20.37 -19.82
C ASN A 146 -3.99 21.26 -21.06
N ALA A 147 -2.76 21.56 -21.47
CA ALA A 147 -2.45 22.16 -22.75
C ALA A 147 -1.54 21.23 -23.56
N PRO A 148 -1.58 21.30 -24.91
CA PRO A 148 -0.68 20.55 -25.77
C PRO A 148 0.77 20.80 -25.35
N VAL A 149 1.58 19.75 -25.17
CA VAL A 149 3.02 19.92 -24.86
C VAL A 149 3.78 20.35 -26.13
N ARG A 150 3.30 19.89 -27.28
CA ARG A 150 3.86 20.15 -28.60
C ARG A 150 2.75 20.32 -29.64
N GLU A 151 2.91 21.28 -30.54
CA GLU A 151 2.05 21.57 -31.67
C GLU A 151 2.87 21.52 -32.97
N ILE A 152 2.34 20.93 -34.03
CA ILE A 152 3.05 20.80 -35.32
C ILE A 152 2.15 21.36 -36.44
N LEU A 153 2.57 22.45 -37.06
CA LEU A 153 1.97 23.17 -38.18
C LEU A 153 2.60 22.72 -39.49
N GLU A 154 1.94 22.30 -40.55
CA GLU A 154 2.69 21.89 -41.76
C GLU A 154 3.38 23.06 -42.51
N GLU A 155 2.84 24.28 -42.36
CA GLU A 155 3.37 25.56 -42.86
C GLU A 155 3.04 26.71 -41.87
N PRO A 156 3.76 27.86 -41.88
CA PRO A 156 3.48 28.99 -40.98
C PRO A 156 2.02 29.48 -41.10
N ASN A 157 1.24 29.38 -40.03
CA ASN A 157 -0.21 29.67 -40.04
C ASN A 157 -0.74 30.08 -38.66
N LEU A 158 -2.01 30.51 -38.60
CA LEU A 158 -2.73 30.73 -37.34
C LEU A 158 -3.01 29.38 -36.65
N LEU A 159 -2.73 29.28 -35.35
CA LEU A 159 -2.99 28.09 -34.54
C LEU A 159 -4.20 28.31 -33.64
N TRP A 160 -5.17 27.42 -33.72
CA TRP A 160 -6.18 27.29 -32.69
C TRP A 160 -5.57 26.53 -31.51
N PHE A 161 -5.17 27.26 -30.48
CA PHE A 161 -4.59 26.68 -29.27
C PHE A 161 -5.72 26.34 -28.30
N GLU A 162 -5.87 25.07 -27.98
CA GLU A 162 -6.98 24.54 -27.19
C GLU A 162 -6.50 23.50 -26.19
N GLY A 163 -7.28 23.29 -25.15
CA GLY A 163 -7.01 22.33 -24.10
C GLY A 163 -8.15 22.29 -23.09
N SER A 164 -7.88 21.73 -21.91
CA SER A 164 -8.82 21.71 -20.80
C SER A 164 -8.19 22.21 -19.50
N VAL A 165 -9.03 22.70 -18.60
CA VAL A 165 -8.70 22.90 -17.19
C VAL A 165 -9.63 21.99 -16.41
N GLU A 166 -9.07 21.17 -15.54
CA GLU A 166 -9.82 20.31 -14.63
C GLU A 166 -9.67 20.86 -13.19
N HIS A 167 -10.80 21.15 -12.56
CA HIS A 167 -10.86 21.64 -11.19
C HIS A 167 -12.29 21.44 -10.67
N GLN A 168 -12.50 21.14 -9.38
CA GLN A 168 -13.85 20.90 -8.85
C GLN A 168 -14.75 22.15 -8.93
N ASP A 169 -14.16 23.34 -8.77
CA ASP A 169 -14.85 24.64 -8.88
C ASP A 169 -14.45 25.43 -10.15
N LEU A 170 -14.77 24.94 -11.36
CA LEU A 170 -14.41 25.60 -12.62
C LEU A 170 -14.89 27.06 -12.73
N ASP A 171 -16.02 27.39 -12.09
CA ASP A 171 -16.59 28.74 -12.08
C ASP A 171 -15.69 29.79 -11.39
N THR A 172 -14.71 29.34 -10.59
CA THR A 172 -13.75 30.20 -9.89
C THR A 172 -12.48 30.43 -10.68
N CYS A 173 -12.30 29.75 -11.82
CA CYS A 173 -11.06 29.72 -12.57
C CYS A 173 -10.85 30.97 -13.44
N THR A 174 -9.62 31.47 -13.45
CA THR A 174 -9.14 32.51 -14.38
C THR A 174 -7.91 32.03 -15.12
N MET A 175 -7.78 32.34 -16.40
CA MET A 175 -6.72 31.80 -17.25
C MET A 175 -6.05 32.88 -18.12
N GLU A 176 -4.73 32.82 -18.22
CA GLU A 176 -3.88 33.77 -18.97
C GLU A 176 -2.81 33.02 -19.78
N TYR A 177 -2.32 33.63 -20.86
CA TYR A 177 -1.20 33.10 -21.64
C TYR A 177 -0.17 34.18 -21.99
N SER A 178 1.06 33.76 -22.21
CA SER A 178 2.15 34.57 -22.75
C SER A 178 3.01 33.76 -23.70
N VAL A 179 3.36 34.31 -24.86
CA VAL A 179 4.22 33.68 -25.86
C VAL A 179 5.62 34.29 -25.80
N SER A 180 6.64 33.50 -26.17
CA SER A 180 8.05 33.90 -26.18
C SER A 180 8.37 35.14 -27.03
N ASP A 181 7.49 35.56 -27.93
CA ASP A 181 7.61 36.78 -28.74
C ASP A 181 7.19 38.07 -28.01
N GLY A 182 6.67 37.95 -26.79
CA GLY A 182 6.19 39.04 -25.94
C GLY A 182 4.68 39.32 -26.05
N SER A 183 3.92 38.54 -26.81
CA SER A 183 2.46 38.60 -26.81
C SER A 183 1.87 37.93 -25.57
N SER A 184 0.77 38.46 -25.04
CA SER A 184 0.04 37.87 -23.90
C SER A 184 -1.44 38.21 -23.95
N GLY A 185 -2.26 37.43 -23.25
CA GLY A 185 -3.71 37.59 -23.23
C GLY A 185 -4.39 36.76 -22.14
N SER A 186 -5.71 36.87 -22.08
CA SER A 186 -6.56 36.05 -21.20
C SER A 186 -7.35 35.02 -22.02
N ILE A 187 -7.60 33.87 -21.43
CA ILE A 187 -8.34 32.76 -22.03
C ILE A 187 -9.66 32.60 -21.28
N SER A 188 -10.75 32.42 -22.02
CA SER A 188 -12.06 32.10 -21.44
C SER A 188 -12.23 30.60 -21.33
N ILE A 189 -12.56 30.11 -20.13
CA ILE A 189 -12.84 28.69 -19.85
C ILE A 189 -14.35 28.47 -20.02
N LYS A 190 -14.75 27.38 -20.67
CA LYS A 190 -16.15 26.98 -20.80
C LYS A 190 -16.62 26.16 -19.59
N GLU A 191 -17.94 25.98 -19.47
CA GLU A 191 -18.55 25.19 -18.39
C GLU A 191 -18.09 23.71 -18.37
N ASP A 192 -17.61 23.18 -19.49
CA ASP A 192 -17.03 21.82 -19.60
C ASP A 192 -15.52 21.77 -19.32
N GLY A 193 -14.92 22.87 -18.85
CA GLY A 193 -13.47 22.99 -18.60
C GLY A 193 -12.65 23.19 -19.88
N SER A 194 -13.23 23.06 -21.07
CA SER A 194 -12.51 23.28 -22.32
C SER A 194 -12.24 24.77 -22.55
N TRP A 195 -11.09 25.07 -23.14
CA TRP A 195 -10.71 26.42 -23.51
C TRP A 195 -10.09 26.42 -24.91
N LYS A 196 -10.22 27.56 -25.60
CA LYS A 196 -9.70 27.73 -26.96
C LYS A 196 -9.38 29.20 -27.21
N VAL A 197 -8.18 29.46 -27.73
CA VAL A 197 -7.70 30.80 -28.09
C VAL A 197 -6.99 30.73 -29.44
N LEU A 198 -7.13 31.78 -30.26
CA LEU A 198 -6.45 31.86 -31.55
C LEU A 198 -5.12 32.57 -31.37
N LEU A 199 -4.02 31.88 -31.70
CA LEU A 199 -2.66 32.40 -31.64
C LEU A 199 -2.09 32.56 -33.05
N ASP A 200 -1.29 33.62 -33.25
CA ASP A 200 -0.74 33.95 -34.56
C ASP A 200 0.71 33.50 -34.68
N PHE A 201 0.95 32.43 -35.44
CA PHE A 201 2.28 31.91 -35.77
C PHE A 201 2.63 32.10 -37.24
N THR A 202 2.02 33.07 -37.93
CA THR A 202 2.27 33.32 -39.36
C THR A 202 3.70 33.79 -39.65
N GLU A 203 4.42 34.32 -38.66
CA GLU A 203 5.84 34.72 -38.75
C GLU A 203 6.81 33.72 -38.08
N ILE A 204 6.37 32.48 -37.82
CA ILE A 204 7.22 31.48 -37.15
C ILE A 204 8.40 31.04 -38.02
N GLU A 205 9.63 31.37 -37.61
CA GLU A 205 10.87 30.95 -38.27
C GLU A 205 11.62 29.84 -37.48
N ASN A 206 11.32 29.69 -36.18
CA ASN A 206 11.90 28.69 -35.27
C ASN A 206 10.83 28.25 -34.26
N THR A 207 11.07 27.17 -33.51
CA THR A 207 10.18 26.72 -32.43
C THR A 207 9.85 27.87 -31.46
N MET A 208 8.57 28.08 -31.19
CA MET A 208 8.06 29.09 -30.24
C MET A 208 7.43 28.41 -29.03
N THR A 209 7.48 29.08 -27.87
CA THR A 209 6.91 28.58 -26.61
C THR A 209 5.70 29.42 -26.17
N VAL A 210 4.59 28.77 -25.88
CA VAL A 210 3.38 29.37 -25.29
C VAL A 210 3.31 28.97 -23.82
N THR A 211 3.45 29.91 -22.90
CA THR A 211 3.21 29.69 -21.46
C THR A 211 1.76 30.02 -21.12
N THR A 212 1.10 29.15 -20.37
CA THR A 212 -0.32 29.28 -20.02
C THR A 212 -0.49 29.08 -18.52
N ILE A 213 -1.29 29.92 -17.85
CA ILE A 213 -1.51 29.92 -16.40
C ILE A 213 -3.01 29.80 -16.12
N ALA A 214 -3.42 28.88 -15.27
CA ALA A 214 -4.78 28.76 -14.73
C ALA A 214 -4.77 28.93 -13.22
N THR A 215 -5.66 29.76 -12.67
CA THR A 215 -5.80 29.99 -11.22
C THR A 215 -7.23 29.72 -10.80
N CYS A 216 -7.46 28.80 -9.86
CA CYS A 216 -8.78 28.35 -9.43
C CYS A 216 -8.87 28.21 -7.90
N GLY A 217 -10.07 28.25 -7.35
CA GLY A 217 -10.33 27.96 -5.94
C GLY A 217 -11.35 28.89 -5.27
N LYS A 218 -12.26 28.29 -4.50
CA LYS A 218 -13.36 28.96 -3.79
C LYS A 218 -13.01 29.42 -2.38
N PHE A 219 -12.28 28.58 -1.64
CA PHE A 219 -11.79 28.87 -0.28
C PHE A 219 -10.31 29.26 -0.27
N THR A 220 -9.48 28.53 -1.03
CA THR A 220 -8.05 28.80 -1.23
C THR A 220 -7.75 28.84 -2.73
N GLN A 221 -7.13 29.92 -3.22
CA GLN A 221 -6.76 30.06 -4.64
C GLN A 221 -5.39 29.45 -4.91
N LEU A 222 -5.33 28.51 -5.85
CA LEU A 222 -4.11 27.84 -6.32
C LEU A 222 -3.99 27.98 -7.84
N SER A 223 -2.76 27.92 -8.35
CA SER A 223 -2.49 28.15 -9.78
C SER A 223 -1.58 27.09 -10.37
N ASP A 224 -1.82 26.78 -11.64
CA ASP A 224 -1.07 25.85 -12.48
C ASP A 224 -0.52 26.61 -13.72
N THR A 225 0.71 26.31 -14.15
CA THR A 225 1.37 26.89 -15.32
C THR A 225 2.02 25.84 -16.23
N THR A 226 1.66 25.83 -17.52
CA THR A 226 2.20 24.91 -18.54
C THR A 226 2.84 25.64 -19.73
N GLY A 227 3.72 24.97 -20.48
CA GLY A 227 4.44 25.51 -21.64
C GLY A 227 4.34 24.61 -22.89
N THR A 228 3.90 25.15 -24.02
CA THR A 228 3.71 24.41 -25.30
C THR A 228 4.72 24.82 -26.37
N LEU A 229 5.29 23.85 -27.12
CA LEU A 229 6.24 24.08 -28.23
C LEU A 229 5.64 23.88 -29.65
N VAL A 230 5.80 24.81 -30.59
CA VAL A 230 5.21 24.73 -31.97
C VAL A 230 6.25 24.41 -33.10
N MET A 231 6.01 23.47 -34.05
CA MET A 231 6.95 22.86 -35.10
C MET A 231 6.27 22.54 -36.49
N LEU A 232 6.87 21.94 -37.57
CA LEU A 232 6.20 21.72 -38.92
C LEU A 232 6.43 20.44 -39.85
N GLU A 233 5.40 19.72 -40.48
CA GLU A 233 5.50 18.60 -41.55
C GLU A 233 4.16 17.97 -42.24
N GLY A 234 4.09 17.32 -43.48
CA GLY A 234 2.83 16.80 -44.23
C GLY A 234 2.84 15.56 -45.29
N GLY A 235 1.70 15.13 -45.97
CA GLY A 235 1.42 13.80 -46.74
C GLY A 235 0.63 13.68 -48.16
N GLY A 236 0.27 12.45 -48.72
CA GLY A 236 0.16 11.99 -50.19
C GLY A 236 -1.17 11.52 -51.00
N ALA A 237 -1.10 10.66 -52.09
CA ALA A 237 -1.88 10.66 -53.42
C ALA A 237 -2.63 9.36 -54.01
N ASP A 238 -3.32 9.47 -55.20
CA ASP A 238 -4.21 8.53 -56.00
C ASP A 238 -3.67 8.24 -57.43
N ALA A 239 -3.63 6.98 -57.90
CA ALA A 239 -2.69 6.51 -58.94
C ALA A 239 -3.16 6.43 -60.41
N ASP A 240 -4.32 5.86 -60.74
CA ASP A 240 -4.79 5.68 -62.14
C ASP A 240 -6.01 6.55 -62.50
N GLY A 241 -6.58 7.25 -61.51
CA GLY A 241 -7.43 8.42 -61.66
C GLY A 241 -8.81 8.13 -62.26
N ASP A 242 -9.27 6.88 -62.21
CA ASP A 242 -10.56 6.44 -62.72
C ASP A 242 -11.75 6.94 -61.86
N GLY A 243 -11.46 7.38 -60.63
CA GLY A 243 -12.38 7.99 -59.69
C GLY A 243 -12.66 7.15 -58.43
N ILE A 244 -12.04 5.97 -58.29
CA ILE A 244 -12.06 5.15 -57.07
C ILE A 244 -10.65 5.14 -56.47
N GLN A 245 -10.52 5.40 -55.16
CA GLN A 245 -9.20 5.42 -54.51
C GLN A 245 -8.58 4.02 -54.49
N ASP A 246 -7.24 3.93 -54.58
CA ASP A 246 -6.46 2.68 -54.59
C ASP A 246 -6.90 1.64 -53.54
N THR A 247 -7.51 2.04 -52.41
CA THR A 247 -7.96 1.14 -51.35
C THR A 247 -9.32 0.47 -51.58
N THR A 248 -10.06 0.82 -52.64
CA THR A 248 -11.46 0.42 -52.84
C THR A 248 -11.81 -0.04 -54.26
N ASP A 249 -10.81 -0.24 -55.11
CA ASP A 249 -10.96 -0.71 -56.48
C ASP A 249 -10.53 -2.20 -56.60
N ARG A 250 -11.34 -3.06 -57.25
CA ARG A 250 -11.01 -4.47 -57.55
C ARG A 250 -9.97 -4.59 -58.69
N CYS A 251 -9.80 -3.52 -59.47
CA CYS A 251 -8.81 -3.37 -60.54
C CYS A 251 -7.99 -2.03 -60.43
N PRO A 252 -7.23 -1.78 -59.33
CA PRO A 252 -6.61 -0.46 -58.98
C PRO A 252 -5.41 0.00 -59.82
N ASN A 253 -5.13 -0.65 -60.96
CA ASN A 253 -4.20 -0.17 -61.98
C ASN A 253 -4.80 -0.48 -63.39
N GLY A 254 -6.12 -0.47 -63.45
CA GLY A 254 -6.93 -0.92 -64.57
C GLY A 254 -7.06 0.14 -65.65
N ILE A 255 -8.10 0.02 -66.47
CA ILE A 255 -8.34 0.97 -67.56
C ILE A 255 -8.94 2.26 -66.98
N GLY A 256 -8.12 3.20 -66.51
CA GLY A 256 -8.58 4.44 -65.86
C GLY A 256 -8.70 5.70 -66.75
N GLU A 257 -8.66 6.89 -66.15
CA GLU A 257 -8.87 8.19 -66.84
C GLU A 257 -7.88 8.42 -68.00
N ALA A 258 -6.68 7.85 -67.90
CA ALA A 258 -5.67 7.89 -68.97
C ALA A 258 -6.12 7.17 -70.26
N GLU A 259 -7.00 6.18 -70.17
CA GLU A 259 -7.52 5.39 -71.29
C GLU A 259 -8.95 5.76 -71.70
N GLY A 260 -9.55 6.73 -70.99
CA GLY A 260 -10.82 7.37 -71.35
C GLY A 260 -12.06 6.64 -70.84
N TRP A 261 -11.91 5.75 -69.86
CA TRP A 261 -13.01 5.06 -69.18
C TRP A 261 -13.17 5.58 -67.73
N LYS A 262 -14.42 5.56 -67.27
CA LYS A 262 -14.87 5.77 -65.87
C LYS A 262 -16.09 4.87 -65.66
N SER A 263 -16.19 4.16 -64.53
CA SER A 263 -17.26 3.17 -64.27
C SER A 263 -18.68 3.77 -64.40
N ASN A 264 -19.63 2.98 -64.95
CA ASN A 264 -21.07 3.29 -65.08
C ASN A 264 -21.96 2.06 -65.47
N GLN A 265 -23.23 2.09 -65.02
CA GLN A 265 -24.32 1.10 -65.18
C GLN A 265 -24.65 0.52 -66.58
N ASN A 266 -24.07 1.01 -67.68
CA ASN A 266 -24.32 0.42 -69.00
C ASN A 266 -23.18 -0.48 -69.48
N THR A 267 -22.07 -0.49 -68.76
CA THR A 267 -20.84 -1.19 -69.13
C THR A 267 -20.24 -1.97 -67.97
N ASP A 268 -20.94 -1.99 -66.85
CA ASP A 268 -20.65 -2.59 -65.55
C ASP A 268 -22.04 -2.77 -64.92
N LYS A 269 -22.74 -3.88 -65.22
CA LYS A 269 -24.19 -4.04 -64.92
C LYS A 269 -24.45 -4.31 -63.43
N ASP A 270 -23.43 -4.75 -62.71
CA ASP A 270 -23.45 -5.07 -61.28
C ASP A 270 -22.54 -4.16 -60.40
N ASP A 271 -21.85 -3.17 -60.99
CA ASP A 271 -21.17 -2.00 -60.38
C ASP A 271 -19.93 -2.35 -59.51
N ASP A 272 -19.03 -3.23 -59.98
CA ASP A 272 -17.91 -3.78 -59.20
C ASP A 272 -16.50 -3.23 -59.55
N GLY A 273 -16.42 -2.33 -60.53
CA GLY A 273 -15.16 -1.73 -60.99
C GLY A 273 -14.51 -2.45 -62.19
N CYS A 274 -15.14 -3.52 -62.71
CA CYS A 274 -14.74 -4.24 -63.92
C CYS A 274 -15.75 -4.01 -65.07
N ARG A 275 -15.42 -4.42 -66.31
CA ARG A 275 -16.26 -4.15 -67.49
C ARG A 275 -16.84 -5.41 -68.15
N ASP A 276 -18.17 -5.61 -68.07
CA ASP A 276 -18.95 -6.81 -68.48
C ASP A 276 -18.54 -7.49 -69.80
N VAL A 277 -18.17 -6.71 -70.82
CA VAL A 277 -18.00 -7.24 -72.19
C VAL A 277 -16.71 -8.01 -72.41
N ASP A 278 -15.69 -7.74 -71.57
CA ASP A 278 -14.33 -8.20 -71.79
C ASP A 278 -13.72 -8.79 -70.49
N GLU A 279 -14.41 -8.63 -69.35
CA GLU A 279 -13.92 -8.97 -68.01
C GLU A 279 -14.92 -9.83 -67.18
N ASP A 280 -16.10 -10.28 -67.71
CA ASP A 280 -17.16 -11.09 -67.02
C ASP A 280 -17.86 -12.19 -67.92
N ASP A 281 -18.35 -13.33 -67.37
CA ASP A 281 -18.76 -14.59 -68.09
C ASP A 281 -20.12 -15.25 -67.61
N ASP A 282 -20.95 -14.63 -66.76
CA ASP A 282 -22.29 -15.13 -66.32
C ASP A 282 -23.33 -13.99 -66.33
N ASP A 283 -24.19 -13.97 -67.35
CA ASP A 283 -24.93 -12.76 -67.76
C ASP A 283 -26.23 -12.49 -66.98
N ASP A 284 -26.91 -13.52 -66.45
CA ASP A 284 -28.13 -13.39 -65.65
C ASP A 284 -28.03 -13.93 -64.21
N ASN A 285 -26.91 -14.62 -63.92
CA ASN A 285 -26.50 -15.02 -62.59
C ASN A 285 -27.56 -15.89 -61.87
N ASP A 286 -28.29 -16.73 -62.63
CA ASP A 286 -29.24 -17.73 -62.11
C ASP A 286 -28.57 -19.05 -61.67
N GLY A 287 -27.27 -19.15 -61.96
CA GLY A 287 -26.36 -20.16 -61.44
C GLY A 287 -26.07 -21.32 -62.39
N VAL A 288 -26.76 -21.44 -63.54
CA VAL A 288 -26.44 -22.44 -64.55
C VAL A 288 -25.86 -21.75 -65.78
N LEU A 289 -24.53 -21.85 -65.94
CA LEU A 289 -23.81 -21.30 -67.10
C LEU A 289 -24.57 -21.55 -68.41
N ASP A 290 -24.66 -20.54 -69.27
CA ASP A 290 -25.40 -20.50 -70.55
C ASP A 290 -25.33 -21.76 -71.44
N LEU A 291 -24.33 -22.61 -71.26
CA LEU A 291 -24.09 -23.84 -72.02
C LEU A 291 -24.80 -25.10 -71.50
N HIS A 292 -25.20 -25.16 -70.22
CA HIS A 292 -25.73 -26.37 -69.55
C HIS A 292 -27.19 -26.25 -69.09
N ASP A 293 -27.86 -25.16 -69.45
CA ASP A 293 -29.26 -24.92 -69.12
C ASP A 293 -30.21 -25.37 -70.26
N LEU A 294 -31.26 -26.14 -69.94
CA LEU A 294 -32.34 -26.46 -70.90
C LEU A 294 -33.29 -25.25 -71.13
N CYS A 295 -33.13 -24.13 -70.39
CA CYS A 295 -33.99 -22.92 -70.31
C CYS A 295 -33.32 -21.49 -70.10
N PRO A 296 -32.28 -21.03 -70.85
CA PRO A 296 -31.34 -19.91 -70.53
C PRO A 296 -31.75 -18.42 -70.79
N ASP A 297 -33.04 -18.07 -70.77
CA ASP A 297 -33.48 -16.65 -70.93
C ASP A 297 -34.45 -16.24 -69.80
N SER A 298 -34.47 -16.99 -68.69
CA SER A 298 -35.60 -17.00 -67.77
C SER A 298 -35.39 -16.19 -66.49
N LEU A 299 -35.25 -14.87 -66.64
CA LEU A 299 -35.08 -13.92 -65.54
C LEU A 299 -36.20 -13.98 -64.48
N GLY A 300 -35.80 -14.14 -63.21
CA GLY A 300 -36.66 -13.93 -62.05
C GLY A 300 -37.10 -15.19 -61.31
N TRP A 301 -36.60 -16.36 -61.72
CA TRP A 301 -36.44 -17.53 -60.86
C TRP A 301 -35.03 -18.06 -61.12
N ILE A 302 -34.54 -18.89 -60.21
CA ILE A 302 -33.25 -19.56 -60.33
C ILE A 302 -33.57 -21.05 -60.40
N SER A 303 -32.81 -21.83 -61.17
CA SER A 303 -32.96 -23.29 -61.21
C SER A 303 -32.67 -23.86 -59.82
N SER A 304 -33.73 -23.92 -59.02
CA SER A 304 -33.65 -24.20 -57.61
C SER A 304 -34.19 -25.59 -57.34
N PRO A 305 -33.56 -26.35 -56.44
CA PRO A 305 -34.01 -27.68 -56.03
C PRO A 305 -35.47 -27.76 -55.56
N ASP A 306 -36.08 -26.64 -55.14
CA ASP A 306 -37.47 -26.58 -54.67
C ASP A 306 -38.53 -26.54 -55.79
N ALA A 307 -38.07 -26.27 -57.00
CA ALA A 307 -38.90 -26.09 -58.17
C ALA A 307 -38.63 -27.17 -59.21
N ASP A 308 -37.41 -27.72 -59.25
CA ASP A 308 -36.89 -28.73 -60.19
C ASP A 308 -35.91 -29.63 -59.43
N PHE A 309 -36.43 -30.70 -58.83
CA PHE A 309 -35.77 -31.43 -57.76
C PHE A 309 -34.64 -32.33 -58.27
N ASP A 310 -34.75 -32.89 -59.48
CA ASP A 310 -33.66 -33.61 -60.13
C ASP A 310 -32.77 -32.72 -61.04
N SER A 311 -33.08 -31.42 -61.12
CA SER A 311 -32.27 -30.32 -61.67
C SER A 311 -31.91 -30.47 -63.14
N ASP A 312 -32.88 -30.93 -63.93
CA ASP A 312 -32.71 -31.05 -65.37
C ASP A 312 -32.97 -29.72 -66.14
N GLY A 313 -33.41 -28.67 -65.43
CA GLY A 313 -33.79 -27.34 -65.92
C GLY A 313 -35.31 -27.14 -66.08
N CYS A 314 -36.16 -27.99 -65.48
CA CYS A 314 -37.63 -28.04 -65.62
C CYS A 314 -38.41 -28.17 -64.29
N HIS A 315 -39.58 -27.53 -64.17
CA HIS A 315 -40.27 -27.45 -62.87
C HIS A 315 -41.17 -28.68 -62.49
N ASP A 316 -41.00 -29.27 -61.29
CA ASP A 316 -41.59 -30.51 -60.71
C ASP A 316 -43.14 -30.52 -60.71
N THR A 317 -43.76 -29.49 -60.15
CA THR A 317 -45.21 -29.47 -59.87
C THR A 317 -46.13 -29.45 -61.09
N GLU A 318 -45.62 -29.08 -62.27
CA GLU A 318 -46.40 -29.05 -63.51
C GLU A 318 -46.03 -30.21 -64.47
N SER A 319 -45.01 -31.04 -64.14
CA SER A 319 -44.34 -31.91 -65.13
C SER A 319 -43.77 -33.30 -64.70
N ASP A 320 -43.63 -33.70 -63.40
CA ASP A 320 -42.96 -34.97 -62.92
C ASP A 320 -43.77 -35.85 -61.88
N GLU A 321 -43.51 -37.18 -61.73
CA GLU A 321 -44.24 -38.17 -60.83
C GLU A 321 -43.36 -39.24 -60.10
N ASP A 322 -42.03 -39.15 -60.16
CA ASP A 322 -41.07 -40.01 -59.42
C ASP A 322 -39.94 -39.08 -59.05
N ASP A 323 -40.22 -38.28 -58.03
CA ASP A 323 -39.61 -36.96 -57.90
C ASP A 323 -38.11 -37.08 -57.60
N ASP A 324 -37.63 -38.23 -57.12
CA ASP A 324 -36.20 -38.55 -56.94
C ASP A 324 -35.64 -39.71 -57.78
N ASN A 325 -36.49 -40.54 -58.39
CA ASN A 325 -36.10 -41.63 -59.30
C ASN A 325 -35.21 -42.72 -58.67
N ASP A 326 -35.35 -43.00 -57.37
CA ASP A 326 -34.52 -43.95 -56.61
C ASP A 326 -35.01 -45.43 -56.72
N GLY A 327 -36.27 -45.63 -57.12
CA GLY A 327 -36.90 -46.92 -57.39
C GLY A 327 -37.86 -47.44 -56.30
N VAL A 328 -38.03 -46.74 -55.20
CA VAL A 328 -39.20 -46.81 -54.32
C VAL A 328 -40.26 -45.83 -54.84
N LEU A 329 -41.53 -45.92 -54.43
CA LEU A 329 -42.56 -44.98 -54.88
C LEU A 329 -42.93 -44.08 -53.70
N ASP A 330 -43.23 -42.81 -53.94
CA ASP A 330 -43.56 -41.77 -52.94
C ASP A 330 -44.55 -42.17 -51.82
N VAL A 331 -45.33 -43.24 -52.02
CA VAL A 331 -46.36 -43.73 -51.09
C VAL A 331 -45.89 -44.81 -50.12
N ASP A 332 -44.80 -45.50 -50.43
CA ASP A 332 -44.22 -46.60 -49.65
C ASP A 332 -42.79 -46.25 -49.18
N ASP A 333 -42.41 -44.97 -49.32
CA ASP A 333 -41.12 -44.38 -48.95
C ASP A 333 -41.27 -43.49 -47.70
N SER A 334 -40.38 -43.62 -46.72
CA SER A 334 -40.24 -42.66 -45.61
C SER A 334 -39.69 -41.31 -46.09
N CYS A 335 -38.97 -41.30 -47.22
CA CYS A 335 -38.37 -40.14 -47.91
C CYS A 335 -38.84 -40.00 -49.37
N PRO A 336 -40.12 -39.63 -49.64
CA PRO A 336 -40.69 -39.54 -51.00
C PRO A 336 -40.08 -38.50 -51.97
N TYR A 337 -39.20 -37.63 -51.49
CA TYR A 337 -38.56 -36.54 -52.23
C TYR A 337 -37.08 -36.60 -51.86
N GLY A 338 -36.46 -37.68 -52.29
CA GLY A 338 -35.19 -38.12 -51.77
C GLY A 338 -33.99 -37.91 -52.67
N ARG A 339 -32.84 -38.49 -52.36
CA ARG A 339 -31.63 -38.24 -53.15
C ARG A 339 -31.81 -38.83 -54.55
N VAL A 340 -31.49 -38.08 -55.59
CA VAL A 340 -31.61 -38.60 -56.97
C VAL A 340 -30.42 -39.47 -57.37
N GLY A 341 -30.66 -40.54 -58.14
CA GLY A 341 -29.61 -41.32 -58.81
C GLY A 341 -28.97 -42.47 -58.03
N TRP A 342 -29.63 -42.98 -56.97
CA TRP A 342 -29.23 -44.18 -56.21
C TRP A 342 -30.36 -45.22 -56.18
N SER A 343 -30.28 -46.22 -55.28
CA SER A 343 -31.33 -47.23 -55.07
C SER A 343 -31.23 -47.88 -53.69
N SER A 344 -32.32 -47.99 -52.93
CA SER A 344 -32.34 -48.56 -51.57
C SER A 344 -31.83 -50.03 -51.46
N THR A 345 -30.82 -50.25 -50.59
CA THR A 345 -30.17 -51.54 -50.27
C THR A 345 -29.55 -51.56 -48.86
N LEU A 346 -29.35 -52.73 -48.22
CA LEU A 346 -28.67 -52.91 -46.91
C LEU A 346 -27.22 -52.37 -46.77
N TYR A 347 -26.69 -51.70 -47.78
CA TYR A 347 -25.39 -51.02 -47.76
C TYR A 347 -25.53 -49.50 -47.84
N THR A 348 -26.70 -49.02 -48.25
CA THR A 348 -27.05 -47.62 -48.48
C THR A 348 -28.25 -47.19 -47.63
N ASP A 349 -28.85 -48.13 -46.89
CA ASP A 349 -30.07 -48.03 -46.09
C ASP A 349 -29.96 -49.14 -45.01
N TRP A 350 -29.39 -48.80 -43.84
CA TRP A 350 -28.93 -49.68 -42.75
C TRP A 350 -30.11 -50.30 -42.02
N ASP A 351 -31.18 -49.54 -41.84
CA ASP A 351 -32.40 -49.96 -41.16
C ASP A 351 -33.53 -50.41 -42.12
N GLY A 352 -33.50 -49.98 -43.39
CA GLY A 352 -34.23 -50.52 -44.53
C GLY A 352 -35.56 -49.83 -44.86
N ASP A 353 -35.67 -48.51 -44.67
CA ASP A 353 -36.94 -47.78 -44.68
C ASP A 353 -37.25 -46.94 -45.94
N GLY A 354 -36.33 -46.90 -46.91
CA GLY A 354 -36.46 -46.13 -48.16
C GLY A 354 -35.62 -44.86 -48.20
N CYS A 355 -35.12 -44.41 -47.06
CA CYS A 355 -34.21 -43.29 -46.95
C CYS A 355 -32.75 -43.75 -47.10
N LEU A 356 -31.93 -42.96 -47.79
CA LEU A 356 -30.48 -43.19 -47.87
C LEU A 356 -29.80 -42.79 -46.55
N ASP A 357 -29.11 -43.72 -45.88
CA ASP A 357 -28.27 -43.50 -44.68
C ASP A 357 -27.34 -42.28 -44.77
N LEU A 358 -26.93 -41.94 -45.99
CA LEU A 358 -25.92 -40.92 -46.19
C LEU A 358 -26.48 -39.51 -46.03
N ASP A 359 -27.77 -39.29 -46.32
CA ASP A 359 -28.31 -37.93 -46.42
C ASP A 359 -29.79 -37.78 -46.02
N GLU A 360 -30.52 -38.87 -45.77
CA GLU A 360 -31.99 -38.85 -45.68
C GLU A 360 -32.53 -39.49 -44.41
N ASP A 361 -31.84 -40.53 -43.96
CA ASP A 361 -31.97 -41.01 -42.60
C ASP A 361 -30.96 -40.28 -41.73
N ASN A 362 -31.41 -39.83 -40.56
CA ASN A 362 -30.59 -39.12 -39.59
C ASN A 362 -30.60 -39.83 -38.23
N ASP A 363 -31.05 -41.08 -38.16
CA ASP A 363 -30.94 -41.96 -37.01
C ASP A 363 -30.76 -43.39 -37.57
N ASP A 364 -29.60 -43.58 -38.20
CA ASP A 364 -29.22 -44.76 -38.97
C ASP A 364 -29.44 -46.06 -38.17
N ASP A 365 -29.31 -46.03 -36.83
CA ASP A 365 -29.41 -47.20 -35.95
C ASP A 365 -30.67 -47.25 -35.06
N ASN A 366 -31.47 -46.18 -35.08
CA ASN A 366 -32.78 -46.02 -34.46
C ASN A 366 -32.77 -46.15 -32.92
N ASP A 367 -31.71 -45.72 -32.25
CA ASP A 367 -31.59 -45.70 -30.79
C ASP A 367 -32.17 -44.42 -30.14
N GLY A 368 -32.51 -43.43 -30.96
CA GLY A 368 -33.16 -42.19 -30.59
C GLY A 368 -32.20 -41.00 -30.39
N ALA A 369 -30.90 -41.17 -30.57
CA ALA A 369 -29.98 -40.08 -30.92
C ALA A 369 -30.02 -39.85 -32.44
N LEU A 370 -29.89 -38.60 -32.89
CA LEU A 370 -29.77 -38.35 -34.33
C LEU A 370 -28.30 -38.44 -34.73
N ASP A 371 -27.97 -38.97 -35.90
CA ASP A 371 -26.61 -39.16 -36.43
C ASP A 371 -25.74 -37.89 -36.37
N GLU A 372 -26.36 -36.70 -36.44
CA GLU A 372 -25.63 -35.42 -36.33
C GLU A 372 -25.11 -35.12 -34.92
N VAL A 373 -25.77 -35.66 -33.89
CA VAL A 373 -25.43 -35.44 -32.47
C VAL A 373 -24.98 -36.72 -31.77
N ASP A 374 -25.03 -37.85 -32.47
CA ASP A 374 -24.56 -39.15 -32.03
C ASP A 374 -23.08 -39.34 -32.40
N LEU A 375 -22.21 -39.62 -31.44
CA LEU A 375 -20.81 -39.96 -31.71
C LEU A 375 -20.63 -41.41 -32.21
N CYS A 376 -21.69 -42.21 -32.12
CA CYS A 376 -21.82 -43.59 -32.57
C CYS A 376 -22.97 -43.85 -33.58
N PRO A 377 -23.12 -43.10 -34.70
CA PRO A 377 -24.31 -43.13 -35.59
C PRO A 377 -24.71 -44.49 -36.18
N LYS A 378 -23.80 -45.48 -36.23
CA LYS A 378 -24.09 -46.85 -36.66
C LYS A 378 -23.79 -47.85 -35.55
N GLY A 379 -24.24 -47.53 -34.35
CA GLY A 379 -24.03 -48.26 -33.11
C GLY A 379 -24.90 -49.50 -32.98
N PHE A 380 -25.04 -49.97 -31.74
CA PHE A 380 -25.89 -51.11 -31.46
C PHE A 380 -27.38 -50.75 -31.53
N THR A 381 -28.04 -51.03 -32.66
CA THR A 381 -29.51 -50.94 -32.76
C THR A 381 -30.24 -51.58 -31.54
N SER A 382 -31.25 -50.89 -30.99
CA SER A 382 -32.18 -51.38 -29.93
C SER A 382 -31.69 -51.40 -28.46
N TRP A 383 -30.99 -50.36 -27.98
CA TRP A 383 -30.76 -50.11 -26.54
C TRP A 383 -31.62 -48.93 -26.02
N LEU A 384 -31.41 -48.51 -24.77
CA LEU A 384 -32.21 -47.45 -24.11
C LEU A 384 -31.26 -46.42 -23.51
N ARG A 385 -31.26 -45.22 -24.09
CA ARG A 385 -30.47 -44.06 -23.65
C ARG A 385 -31.01 -43.44 -22.36
N ASP A 386 -30.19 -43.39 -21.30
CA ASP A 386 -30.46 -42.68 -20.04
C ASP A 386 -29.16 -42.32 -19.30
N THR A 387 -29.24 -41.43 -18.30
CA THR A 387 -28.11 -40.88 -17.51
C THR A 387 -27.19 -41.88 -16.77
N ASN A 388 -27.47 -43.18 -16.83
CA ASN A 388 -26.61 -44.25 -16.27
C ASN A 388 -26.00 -45.16 -17.33
N THR A 389 -26.39 -45.01 -18.59
CA THR A 389 -25.91 -45.79 -19.73
C THR A 389 -25.31 -44.93 -20.83
N ASP A 390 -25.45 -43.61 -20.68
CA ASP A 390 -24.98 -42.51 -21.52
C ASP A 390 -24.92 -41.27 -20.59
N PHE A 391 -23.76 -41.01 -19.97
CA PHE A 391 -23.63 -39.97 -18.91
C PHE A 391 -23.58 -38.55 -19.47
N ASP A 392 -22.97 -38.37 -20.64
CA ASP A 392 -22.80 -37.09 -21.32
C ASP A 392 -23.85 -36.82 -22.43
N ASP A 393 -24.72 -37.79 -22.72
CA ASP A 393 -25.82 -37.72 -23.71
C ASP A 393 -25.31 -37.57 -25.14
N ASP A 394 -24.18 -38.22 -25.46
CA ASP A 394 -23.51 -38.15 -26.77
C ASP A 394 -23.97 -39.21 -27.78
N GLY A 395 -24.91 -40.09 -27.39
CA GLY A 395 -25.45 -41.14 -28.25
C GLY A 395 -24.62 -42.43 -28.27
N CYS A 396 -23.46 -42.46 -27.62
CA CYS A 396 -22.69 -43.67 -27.37
C CYS A 396 -23.07 -44.30 -26.02
N ALA A 397 -22.91 -45.62 -25.92
CA ALA A 397 -23.16 -46.32 -24.66
C ALA A 397 -21.87 -46.43 -23.81
N ASP A 398 -21.83 -45.75 -22.65
CA ASP A 398 -20.72 -45.72 -21.66
C ASP A 398 -19.96 -47.07 -21.57
N ALA A 399 -20.73 -48.15 -21.36
CA ALA A 399 -20.15 -49.45 -21.02
C ALA A 399 -19.50 -50.21 -22.18
N SER A 400 -19.67 -49.78 -23.43
CA SER A 400 -19.29 -50.58 -24.60
C SER A 400 -18.85 -49.85 -25.85
N GLU A 401 -19.30 -48.62 -26.08
CA GLU A 401 -19.03 -47.87 -27.32
C GLU A 401 -18.36 -46.53 -27.06
N ASP A 402 -18.36 -46.05 -25.81
CA ASP A 402 -17.68 -44.85 -25.36
C ASP A 402 -16.38 -45.18 -24.60
N ASP A 403 -15.34 -44.37 -24.82
CA ASP A 403 -14.03 -44.46 -24.16
C ASP A 403 -13.76 -43.24 -23.24
N ASP A 404 -14.67 -42.25 -23.18
CA ASP A 404 -14.63 -41.02 -22.38
C ASP A 404 -16.05 -40.67 -21.87
N ASP A 405 -16.51 -41.43 -20.86
CA ASP A 405 -17.91 -41.41 -20.35
C ASP A 405 -18.46 -40.00 -19.97
N ASP A 406 -17.62 -38.99 -19.72
CA ASP A 406 -18.05 -37.62 -19.38
C ASP A 406 -17.61 -36.53 -20.37
N ASN A 407 -17.02 -36.93 -21.50
CA ASN A 407 -16.53 -36.09 -22.58
C ASN A 407 -15.69 -34.90 -22.10
N ASP A 408 -14.89 -35.09 -21.05
CA ASP A 408 -14.00 -34.05 -20.51
C ASP A 408 -12.65 -33.95 -21.25
N ASN A 409 -12.49 -34.78 -22.29
CA ASN A 409 -11.31 -34.99 -23.14
C ASN A 409 -10.22 -35.86 -22.49
N VAL A 410 -10.51 -36.56 -21.39
CA VAL A 410 -9.62 -37.52 -20.75
C VAL A 410 -10.27 -38.91 -20.77
N GLU A 411 -9.84 -39.77 -21.71
CA GLU A 411 -10.28 -41.17 -21.79
C GLU A 411 -10.26 -41.87 -20.41
N ASP A 412 -11.27 -42.71 -20.12
CA ASP A 412 -11.42 -43.39 -18.82
C ASP A 412 -10.18 -44.21 -18.43
N VAL A 413 -9.63 -44.94 -19.42
CA VAL A 413 -8.53 -45.88 -19.20
C VAL A 413 -7.53 -45.85 -20.33
N ASN A 414 -6.25 -46.04 -19.98
CA ASN A 414 -5.24 -46.26 -21.01
C ASN A 414 -5.35 -47.66 -21.66
N ALA A 415 -4.59 -47.89 -22.71
CA ALA A 415 -4.49 -49.17 -23.43
C ALA A 415 -4.14 -50.42 -22.56
N THR A 416 -3.78 -50.26 -21.29
CA THR A 416 -3.55 -51.38 -20.34
C THR A 416 -4.69 -51.59 -19.34
N GLY A 417 -5.74 -50.76 -19.39
CA GLY A 417 -6.89 -50.76 -18.48
C GLY A 417 -6.59 -50.12 -17.12
N ALA A 418 -5.63 -49.19 -17.04
CA ALA A 418 -5.39 -48.39 -15.85
C ALA A 418 -6.08 -47.03 -16.00
N PRO A 419 -6.71 -46.50 -14.93
CA PRO A 419 -7.48 -45.25 -14.99
C PRO A 419 -6.57 -44.10 -15.40
N LEU A 420 -7.00 -43.34 -16.39
CA LEU A 420 -6.35 -42.09 -16.82
C LEU A 420 -7.09 -40.91 -16.21
N ASP A 421 -8.42 -40.91 -16.32
CA ASP A 421 -9.28 -39.99 -15.60
C ASP A 421 -9.47 -40.41 -14.12
N LEU A 422 -9.32 -39.42 -13.23
CA LEU A 422 -9.50 -39.55 -11.78
C LEU A 422 -10.87 -39.04 -11.31
N CYS A 423 -11.61 -38.39 -12.20
CA CYS A 423 -12.85 -37.68 -11.98
C CYS A 423 -13.91 -38.05 -13.04
N PRO A 424 -14.40 -39.31 -13.07
CA PRO A 424 -15.21 -39.89 -14.17
C PRO A 424 -16.67 -39.43 -14.23
N ARG A 425 -16.93 -38.27 -13.62
CA ARG A 425 -18.22 -37.58 -13.58
C ARG A 425 -17.99 -36.08 -13.46
N THR A 426 -17.09 -35.54 -14.25
CA THR A 426 -16.81 -34.13 -14.34
C THR A 426 -18.07 -33.38 -14.76
N PRO A 427 -18.39 -32.22 -14.14
CA PRO A 427 -19.59 -31.49 -14.48
C PRO A 427 -19.62 -31.10 -15.97
N ALA A 428 -20.67 -31.50 -16.68
CA ALA A 428 -20.87 -31.16 -18.09
C ALA A 428 -20.73 -29.63 -18.33
N ASN A 429 -19.87 -29.24 -19.27
CA ASN A 429 -19.42 -27.87 -19.59
C ASN A 429 -18.36 -27.24 -18.66
N ALA A 430 -17.65 -28.02 -17.83
CA ALA A 430 -16.45 -27.52 -17.17
C ALA A 430 -15.40 -27.11 -18.22
N THR A 431 -14.91 -25.87 -18.15
CA THR A 431 -13.91 -25.34 -19.11
C THR A 431 -12.48 -25.45 -18.59
N ASP A 432 -12.33 -25.89 -17.34
CA ASP A 432 -11.14 -25.83 -16.49
C ASP A 432 -10.77 -27.22 -15.95
N VAL A 433 -10.90 -28.23 -16.82
CA VAL A 433 -10.51 -29.62 -16.60
C VAL A 433 -8.99 -29.75 -16.74
N ASP A 434 -8.35 -30.48 -15.82
CA ASP A 434 -6.90 -30.72 -15.85
C ASP A 434 -6.49 -32.00 -16.57
N GLU A 435 -5.20 -32.36 -16.49
CA GLU A 435 -4.67 -33.56 -17.17
C GLU A 435 -5.15 -34.90 -16.58
N PHE A 436 -5.92 -34.85 -15.47
CA PHE A 436 -6.49 -36.00 -14.78
C PHE A 436 -8.02 -36.02 -14.83
N GLY A 437 -8.62 -35.21 -15.71
CA GLY A 437 -10.07 -35.12 -15.90
C GLY A 437 -10.79 -34.40 -14.76
N CYS A 438 -10.12 -33.62 -13.89
CA CYS A 438 -10.79 -33.00 -12.76
C CYS A 438 -11.05 -31.50 -12.98
N ALA A 439 -12.31 -31.05 -12.84
CA ALA A 439 -12.65 -29.62 -12.81
C ALA A 439 -12.20 -28.93 -11.51
N ALA A 440 -12.08 -27.59 -11.47
CA ALA A 440 -11.62 -26.88 -10.27
C ALA A 440 -12.51 -27.13 -9.03
N VAL A 441 -13.81 -27.37 -9.22
CA VAL A 441 -14.74 -27.69 -8.10
C VAL A 441 -14.43 -29.04 -7.44
N GLN A 442 -13.68 -29.93 -8.13
CA GLN A 442 -13.27 -31.25 -7.64
C GLN A 442 -11.83 -31.25 -7.12
N ARG A 443 -11.07 -30.17 -7.32
CA ARG A 443 -9.65 -30.05 -6.96
C ARG A 443 -9.46 -29.11 -5.77
N ASP A 444 -8.38 -29.37 -5.03
CA ASP A 444 -7.88 -28.56 -3.92
C ASP A 444 -6.35 -28.65 -4.01
N SER A 445 -5.78 -27.76 -4.82
CA SER A 445 -4.41 -27.83 -5.31
C SER A 445 -3.36 -27.57 -4.23
N ASP A 446 -3.68 -26.77 -3.21
CA ASP A 446 -2.82 -26.47 -2.08
C ASP A 446 -3.22 -27.19 -0.78
N SER A 447 -4.32 -27.97 -0.82
CA SER A 447 -4.78 -28.83 0.27
C SER A 447 -5.14 -28.07 1.54
N ASP A 448 -5.63 -26.84 1.38
CA ASP A 448 -6.04 -25.97 2.48
C ASP A 448 -7.49 -26.22 2.95
N GLY A 449 -8.24 -27.04 2.20
CA GLY A 449 -9.61 -27.44 2.47
C GLY A 449 -10.67 -26.63 1.71
N VAL A 450 -10.28 -25.70 0.85
CA VAL A 450 -11.14 -24.97 -0.09
C VAL A 450 -10.86 -25.46 -1.51
N ASN A 451 -11.90 -25.70 -2.30
CA ASN A 451 -11.71 -26.20 -3.66
C ASN A 451 -11.24 -25.07 -4.60
N ASP A 452 -10.50 -25.41 -5.65
CA ASP A 452 -9.85 -24.46 -6.57
C ASP A 452 -10.83 -23.47 -7.22
N ALA A 453 -12.13 -23.80 -7.28
CA ALA A 453 -13.16 -22.92 -7.84
C ALA A 453 -13.67 -21.85 -6.86
N GLU A 454 -13.57 -22.10 -5.56
CA GLU A 454 -13.93 -21.16 -4.48
C GLU A 454 -12.70 -20.54 -3.80
N ASP A 455 -11.51 -21.09 -4.06
CA ASP A 455 -10.24 -20.63 -3.51
C ASP A 455 -9.72 -19.37 -4.22
N VAL A 456 -9.66 -18.28 -3.46
CA VAL A 456 -9.14 -16.98 -3.90
C VAL A 456 -7.61 -16.92 -3.72
N CYS A 457 -7.05 -17.70 -2.80
CA CYS A 457 -5.65 -17.67 -2.41
C CYS A 457 -4.92 -18.96 -2.80
N GLN A 458 -4.95 -19.27 -4.09
CA GLN A 458 -4.27 -20.43 -4.66
C GLN A 458 -2.78 -20.49 -4.25
N GLY A 459 -2.41 -21.53 -3.52
CA GLY A 459 -1.05 -21.75 -3.02
C GLY A 459 -0.83 -21.34 -1.57
N THR A 460 -1.88 -21.30 -0.75
CA THR A 460 -1.77 -21.09 0.69
C THR A 460 -0.88 -22.18 1.32
N PRO A 461 0.13 -21.79 2.13
CA PRO A 461 1.02 -22.78 2.75
C PRO A 461 0.28 -23.81 3.62
N GLU A 462 0.61 -25.09 3.44
CA GLU A 462 0.01 -26.20 4.19
C GLU A 462 0.14 -26.01 5.71
N GLY A 463 -0.97 -26.20 6.43
CA GLY A 463 -1.03 -26.16 7.90
C GLY A 463 -1.37 -24.80 8.51
N LEU A 464 -1.58 -23.77 7.68
CA LEU A 464 -2.17 -22.51 8.12
C LEU A 464 -3.69 -22.63 8.28
N VAL A 465 -4.26 -21.79 9.15
CA VAL A 465 -5.72 -21.71 9.31
C VAL A 465 -6.24 -20.73 8.26
N VAL A 466 -7.04 -21.22 7.32
CA VAL A 466 -7.65 -20.43 6.26
C VAL A 466 -9.06 -19.97 6.60
N ASN A 467 -9.48 -18.87 5.97
CA ASN A 467 -10.85 -18.38 6.01
C ASN A 467 -11.74 -19.12 4.99
N GLU A 468 -12.98 -18.66 4.81
CA GLU A 468 -13.97 -19.31 3.93
C GLU A 468 -13.59 -19.31 2.43
N VAL A 469 -12.56 -18.55 2.03
CA VAL A 469 -12.11 -18.41 0.62
C VAL A 469 -10.66 -18.88 0.40
N GLY A 470 -10.13 -19.73 1.29
CA GLY A 470 -8.79 -20.33 1.16
C GLY A 470 -7.63 -19.44 1.60
N CYS A 471 -7.92 -18.26 2.17
CA CYS A 471 -6.87 -17.30 2.51
C CYS A 471 -6.45 -17.41 3.98
N ALA A 472 -5.15 -17.56 4.22
CA ALA A 472 -4.54 -17.47 5.55
C ALA A 472 -4.00 -16.06 5.84
N ASP A 473 -3.80 -15.78 7.13
CA ASP A 473 -2.96 -14.69 7.62
C ASP A 473 -1.49 -15.13 7.55
N ILE A 474 -0.70 -14.44 6.71
CA ILE A 474 0.65 -14.88 6.31
C ILE A 474 1.73 -14.34 7.24
N ASP A 475 1.59 -13.12 7.73
CA ASP A 475 2.55 -12.46 8.60
C ASP A 475 2.12 -12.43 10.07
N GLY A 476 0.91 -12.91 10.38
CA GLY A 476 0.39 -13.09 11.74
C GLY A 476 -0.19 -11.81 12.33
N ASP A 477 -0.52 -10.83 11.48
CA ASP A 477 -0.99 -9.50 11.89
C ASP A 477 -2.49 -9.44 12.19
N GLY A 478 -3.20 -10.55 11.93
CA GLY A 478 -4.64 -10.73 12.14
C GLY A 478 -5.49 -10.53 10.89
N VAL A 479 -4.89 -10.20 9.73
CA VAL A 479 -5.59 -9.95 8.47
C VAL A 479 -5.20 -11.02 7.44
N SER A 480 -6.20 -11.68 6.84
CA SER A 480 -5.95 -12.70 5.82
C SER A 480 -5.51 -12.08 4.49
N ALA A 481 -4.65 -12.78 3.75
CA ALA A 481 -3.98 -12.31 2.53
C ALA A 481 -4.90 -11.68 1.46
N ASN A 482 -6.17 -12.10 1.36
CA ASN A 482 -7.11 -11.50 0.41
C ASN A 482 -7.56 -10.08 0.76
N ASN A 483 -7.48 -9.69 2.03
CA ASN A 483 -7.85 -8.36 2.53
C ASN A 483 -6.62 -7.58 3.04
N ASP A 484 -5.45 -8.19 3.01
CA ASP A 484 -4.20 -7.65 3.49
C ASP A 484 -3.47 -6.89 2.38
N VAL A 485 -3.41 -5.57 2.53
CA VAL A 485 -2.72 -4.65 1.63
C VAL A 485 -1.22 -4.59 1.95
N CYS A 486 -0.82 -4.94 3.16
CA CYS A 486 0.53 -4.82 3.69
C CYS A 486 1.03 -6.18 4.21
N PRO A 487 1.37 -7.13 3.32
CA PRO A 487 1.61 -8.55 3.65
C PRO A 487 2.90 -8.85 4.44
N ASN A 488 3.55 -7.80 4.97
CA ASN A 488 4.71 -7.89 5.84
C ASN A 488 4.66 -6.75 6.86
N SER A 489 3.59 -6.71 7.63
CA SER A 489 3.40 -5.82 8.76
C SER A 489 4.54 -5.93 9.77
N PRO A 490 5.09 -4.80 10.25
CA PRO A 490 6.18 -4.82 11.22
C PRO A 490 5.69 -5.19 12.63
N ASP A 491 6.48 -5.99 13.33
CA ASP A 491 6.26 -6.30 14.74
C ASP A 491 6.20 -5.05 15.62
N ARG A 492 5.39 -5.12 16.68
CA ARG A 492 5.21 -4.04 17.67
C ARG A 492 4.63 -2.74 17.11
N TRP A 493 3.74 -2.86 16.12
CA TRP A 493 2.93 -1.75 15.61
C TRP A 493 1.45 -2.12 15.63
N THR A 494 0.59 -1.10 15.79
CA THR A 494 -0.85 -1.31 15.64
C THR A 494 -1.18 -1.50 14.17
N ILE A 495 -1.91 -2.58 13.88
CA ILE A 495 -2.32 -2.97 12.54
C ILE A 495 -3.77 -2.54 12.32
N ASP A 496 -4.03 -1.92 11.17
CA ASP A 496 -5.38 -1.51 10.79
C ASP A 496 -6.19 -2.66 10.13
N ALA A 497 -7.42 -2.37 9.74
CA ALA A 497 -8.30 -3.38 9.14
C ALA A 497 -7.85 -3.88 7.74
N THR A 498 -6.86 -3.21 7.14
CA THR A 498 -6.26 -3.59 5.85
C THR A 498 -4.91 -4.27 6.01
N GLY A 499 -4.53 -4.62 7.23
CA GLY A 499 -3.25 -5.26 7.52
C GLY A 499 -2.09 -4.27 7.52
N CYS A 500 -2.31 -2.95 7.59
CA CYS A 500 -1.23 -1.97 7.50
C CYS A 500 -0.91 -1.30 8.84
N ALA A 501 0.37 -1.17 9.16
CA ALA A 501 0.85 -0.33 10.26
C ALA A 501 1.00 1.15 9.84
N VAL A 502 0.87 2.09 10.78
CA VAL A 502 1.02 3.54 10.48
C VAL A 502 2.38 3.91 9.85
N VAL A 503 3.44 3.13 10.12
CA VAL A 503 4.76 3.29 9.50
C VAL A 503 4.79 2.87 8.02
N GLN A 504 3.85 2.05 7.57
CA GLN A 504 3.70 1.63 6.17
C GLN A 504 2.72 2.52 5.40
N LEU A 505 1.99 3.42 6.07
CA LEU A 505 1.00 4.30 5.47
C LEU A 505 1.63 5.58 4.87
N PRO A 506 0.97 6.21 3.88
CA PRO A 506 1.47 7.44 3.28
C PRO A 506 1.25 8.61 4.24
N VAL A 507 2.25 9.49 4.37
CA VAL A 507 2.06 10.74 5.13
C VAL A 507 1.13 11.67 4.35
N PRO A 508 0.02 12.13 4.94
CA PRO A 508 -0.90 13.02 4.26
C PRO A 508 -0.27 14.39 3.99
N TRP A 509 -0.67 15.03 2.88
CA TRP A 509 -0.25 16.38 2.54
C TRP A 509 -0.65 17.40 3.61
N GLN A 510 0.27 18.27 3.98
CA GLN A 510 0.04 19.36 4.91
C GLN A 510 0.11 20.72 4.20
N SER A 511 -0.97 21.50 4.27
CA SER A 511 -1.02 22.82 3.66
C SER A 511 -0.21 23.85 4.46
N ALA A 512 0.76 24.49 3.80
CA ALA A 512 1.55 25.59 4.35
C ALA A 512 1.62 26.74 3.33
N SER A 513 1.73 27.99 3.80
CA SER A 513 1.76 29.19 2.94
C SER A 513 3.17 29.73 2.69
N SER A 514 4.09 29.51 3.61
CA SER A 514 5.48 29.96 3.54
C SER A 514 6.32 29.21 4.57
N LEU A 515 7.61 29.06 4.33
CA LEU A 515 8.58 28.64 5.35
C LEU A 515 9.72 29.65 5.50
N ASN A 516 10.37 29.67 6.65
CA ASN A 516 11.48 30.58 6.94
C ASN A 516 12.70 29.90 7.59
N GLY A 517 12.69 28.57 7.68
CA GLY A 517 13.78 27.81 8.24
C GLY A 517 13.61 26.30 8.02
N PRO A 518 14.64 25.52 8.35
CA PRO A 518 14.62 24.06 8.29
C PRO A 518 13.58 23.46 9.25
N LEU A 519 13.19 22.22 8.99
CA LEU A 519 12.21 21.41 9.71
C LEU A 519 10.79 22.02 9.77
N GLN A 520 10.50 22.98 8.90
CA GLN A 520 9.14 23.49 8.67
C GLN A 520 8.52 22.81 7.45
N THR A 521 7.20 22.63 7.49
CA THR A 521 6.41 22.10 6.37
C THR A 521 6.62 22.94 5.11
N VAL A 522 6.95 22.29 4.01
CA VAL A 522 7.25 22.92 2.72
C VAL A 522 5.96 23.23 1.96
N PRO A 523 5.63 24.50 1.69
CA PRO A 523 4.49 24.86 0.85
C PRO A 523 4.55 24.25 -0.55
N HIS A 524 3.40 24.19 -1.21
CA HIS A 524 3.34 23.87 -2.64
C HIS A 524 4.31 24.73 -3.47
N PHE A 525 4.90 24.11 -4.49
CA PHE A 525 5.65 24.79 -5.55
C PHE A 525 5.48 24.05 -6.87
N SER A 526 5.68 24.79 -7.96
CA SER A 526 5.76 24.27 -9.32
C SER A 526 7.12 24.59 -9.93
N LEU A 527 7.74 23.63 -10.61
CA LEU A 527 9.05 23.78 -11.24
C LEU A 527 8.99 23.40 -12.71
N PRO A 528 9.39 24.27 -13.65
CA PRO A 528 9.64 23.86 -15.03
C PRO A 528 10.81 22.88 -15.06
N THR A 529 10.60 21.71 -15.64
CA THR A 529 11.63 20.72 -15.93
C THR A 529 11.77 20.49 -17.43
N LEU A 530 12.81 19.78 -17.87
CA LEU A 530 12.98 19.42 -19.28
C LEU A 530 11.83 18.56 -19.83
N ASP A 531 11.14 17.79 -18.97
CA ASP A 531 10.11 16.82 -19.37
C ASP A 531 8.68 17.30 -19.00
N GLY A 532 8.53 18.57 -18.59
CA GLY A 532 7.24 19.17 -18.21
C GLY A 532 7.31 19.98 -16.91
N THR A 533 6.19 20.51 -16.43
CA THR A 533 6.13 21.16 -15.10
C THR A 533 5.92 20.11 -14.01
N PHE A 534 6.74 20.14 -12.97
CA PHE A 534 6.58 19.32 -11.77
C PHE A 534 5.74 20.07 -10.71
N TYR A 535 4.67 19.44 -10.22
CA TYR A 535 3.79 20.00 -9.19
C TYR A 535 3.91 19.23 -7.89
N PHE A 536 4.56 19.83 -6.89
CA PHE A 536 4.92 19.12 -5.67
C PHE A 536 3.72 18.47 -4.95
N GLN A 537 2.59 19.17 -4.87
CA GLN A 537 1.38 18.65 -4.20
C GLN A 537 0.72 17.50 -4.97
N GLN A 538 0.72 17.53 -6.31
CA GLN A 538 0.10 16.49 -7.13
C GLN A 538 0.98 15.23 -7.21
N GLN A 539 2.28 15.41 -7.08
CA GLN A 539 3.27 14.33 -7.07
C GLN A 539 3.52 13.80 -5.64
N TRP A 540 2.84 14.35 -4.63
CA TRP A 540 3.01 13.93 -3.25
C TRP A 540 2.37 12.56 -3.00
N THR A 541 3.22 11.54 -2.85
CA THR A 541 2.80 10.18 -2.53
C THR A 541 2.68 9.91 -1.03
N GLY A 542 3.34 10.72 -0.18
CA GLY A 542 3.51 10.45 1.24
C GLY A 542 4.59 9.40 1.58
N TYR A 543 5.24 8.83 0.56
CA TYR A 543 6.31 7.82 0.70
C TYR A 543 7.70 8.34 0.34
N ASP A 544 7.75 9.38 -0.49
CA ASP A 544 8.98 9.81 -1.15
C ASP A 544 9.71 10.94 -0.43
N ILE A 545 11.02 10.99 -0.69
CA ILE A 545 11.96 12.05 -0.33
C ILE A 545 12.29 12.84 -1.60
N TYR A 546 12.38 14.17 -1.51
CA TYR A 546 12.71 15.03 -2.64
C TYR A 546 14.07 15.68 -2.39
N PHE A 547 15.07 15.34 -3.19
CA PHE A 547 16.45 15.76 -2.98
C PHE A 547 16.96 16.65 -4.11
N PHE A 548 17.47 17.84 -3.77
CA PHE A 548 17.84 18.88 -4.72
C PHE A 548 19.35 19.10 -4.75
N LEU A 549 19.93 19.00 -5.94
CA LEU A 549 21.33 19.29 -6.22
C LEU A 549 21.42 20.48 -7.17
N PHE A 550 21.99 21.58 -6.72
CA PHE A 550 22.18 22.79 -7.54
C PHE A 550 23.64 23.02 -7.91
N LYS A 551 23.89 23.27 -9.19
CA LYS A 551 25.16 23.80 -9.68
C LYS A 551 25.27 25.28 -9.33
N TYR A 552 26.48 25.70 -8.94
CA TYR A 552 26.80 27.10 -8.71
C TYR A 552 28.25 27.39 -9.11
N THR A 553 28.45 28.48 -9.84
CA THR A 553 29.75 29.02 -10.23
C THR A 553 29.89 30.45 -9.72
N ASP A 554 30.94 30.71 -8.93
CA ASP A 554 31.21 32.05 -8.41
C ASP A 554 31.77 33.00 -9.48
N SER A 555 31.87 34.30 -9.16
CA SER A 555 32.39 35.32 -10.07
C SER A 555 33.87 35.16 -10.46
N SER A 556 34.60 34.29 -9.76
CA SER A 556 36.00 33.95 -10.04
C SER A 556 36.13 32.70 -10.92
N GLY A 557 35.01 32.07 -11.30
CA GLY A 557 34.97 30.85 -12.10
C GLY A 557 35.14 29.56 -11.28
N ASN A 558 35.10 29.63 -9.94
CA ASN A 558 35.09 28.42 -9.12
C ASN A 558 33.67 27.89 -9.05
N SER A 559 33.48 26.64 -9.47
CA SER A 559 32.20 25.95 -9.37
C SER A 559 32.26 24.78 -8.39
N ASN A 560 31.10 24.28 -7.98
CA ASN A 560 30.98 22.99 -7.30
C ASN A 560 31.11 21.79 -8.28
N SER A 561 32.02 21.89 -9.25
CA SER A 561 32.34 20.81 -10.19
C SER A 561 32.88 19.55 -9.52
N GLY A 562 33.33 19.62 -8.27
CA GLY A 562 33.63 18.42 -7.49
C GLY A 562 32.42 17.49 -7.31
N THR A 563 31.21 18.05 -7.21
CA THR A 563 29.93 17.32 -7.07
C THR A 563 29.26 17.11 -8.42
N TRP A 564 29.25 18.13 -9.28
CA TRP A 564 28.59 18.09 -10.60
C TRP A 564 29.45 17.57 -11.75
N GLY A 565 30.76 17.44 -11.56
CA GLY A 565 31.72 17.01 -12.59
C GLY A 565 32.15 15.54 -12.47
N GLN A 566 31.57 14.79 -11.53
CA GLN A 566 31.77 13.35 -11.41
C GLN A 566 30.69 12.59 -12.17
N SER A 567 30.94 11.31 -12.47
CA SER A 567 29.90 10.45 -13.06
C SER A 567 28.74 10.32 -12.06
N PRO A 568 27.49 10.59 -12.46
CA PRO A 568 26.34 10.54 -11.55
C PRO A 568 25.89 9.10 -11.24
N GLY A 569 26.33 8.10 -12.01
CA GLY A 569 25.87 6.71 -11.85
C GLY A 569 26.10 6.10 -10.47
N PRO A 570 27.31 6.14 -9.89
CA PRO A 570 27.55 5.64 -8.52
C PRO A 570 26.73 6.36 -7.45
N PHE A 571 26.49 7.66 -7.63
CA PHE A 571 25.67 8.46 -6.73
C PHE A 571 24.21 8.00 -6.76
N ILE A 572 23.62 7.91 -7.95
CA ILE A 572 22.22 7.51 -8.16
C ILE A 572 21.96 6.11 -7.60
N ARG A 573 22.83 5.15 -7.90
CA ARG A 573 22.69 3.75 -7.41
C ARG A 573 22.78 3.59 -5.90
N ALA A 574 23.33 4.58 -5.20
CA ALA A 574 23.51 4.52 -3.75
C ALA A 574 22.41 5.28 -2.99
N LEU A 575 21.50 5.95 -3.70
CA LEU A 575 20.30 6.56 -3.10
C LEU A 575 19.25 5.49 -2.79
N PRO A 576 18.42 5.70 -1.74
CA PRO A 576 17.23 4.89 -1.52
C PRO A 576 16.25 4.95 -2.71
N ASP A 577 15.43 3.91 -2.86
CA ASP A 577 14.47 3.82 -3.96
C ASP A 577 13.41 4.93 -3.90
N ASN A 578 12.94 5.31 -2.72
CA ASN A 578 11.91 6.34 -2.52
C ASN A 578 12.43 7.79 -2.65
N VAL A 579 13.42 8.04 -3.51
CA VAL A 579 14.00 9.38 -3.71
C VAL A 579 13.66 9.93 -5.10
N HIS A 580 13.11 11.14 -5.12
CA HIS A 580 13.09 12.00 -6.30
C HIS A 580 14.34 12.90 -6.30
N LEU A 581 15.16 12.80 -7.34
CA LEU A 581 16.40 13.54 -7.49
C LEU A 581 16.24 14.71 -8.46
N PHE A 582 16.47 15.93 -8.00
CA PHE A 582 16.36 17.15 -8.80
C PHE A 582 17.74 17.74 -9.08
N PHE A 583 18.06 17.93 -10.37
CA PHE A 583 19.22 18.69 -10.81
C PHE A 583 18.80 20.09 -11.26
N GLY A 584 19.44 21.13 -10.72
CA GLY A 584 19.21 22.52 -11.13
C GLY A 584 20.49 23.36 -11.13
N SER A 585 20.39 24.64 -11.49
CA SER A 585 21.57 25.53 -11.52
C SER A 585 21.23 26.97 -11.14
N PHE A 586 22.10 27.58 -10.33
CA PHE A 586 22.09 29.02 -10.01
C PHE A 586 22.76 29.88 -11.10
N ASP A 587 23.46 29.25 -12.04
CA ASP A 587 24.19 29.95 -13.07
C ASP A 587 23.25 30.50 -14.13
N THR A 588 23.69 31.51 -14.88
CA THR A 588 22.92 32.03 -16.02
C THR A 588 22.87 31.03 -17.19
N THR A 589 23.69 29.98 -17.14
CA THR A 589 23.75 28.87 -18.11
C THR A 589 22.90 27.67 -17.69
N TYR A 590 21.92 27.86 -16.79
CA TYR A 590 21.17 26.77 -16.16
C TYR A 590 20.64 25.72 -17.14
N HIS A 591 20.04 26.13 -18.26
CA HIS A 591 19.50 25.24 -19.29
C HIS A 591 20.57 24.30 -19.85
N ASN A 592 21.73 24.84 -20.23
CA ASN A 592 22.85 24.04 -20.72
C ASN A 592 23.45 23.15 -19.63
N ASP A 593 23.48 23.63 -18.38
CA ASP A 593 24.00 22.85 -17.27
C ASP A 593 23.17 21.58 -17.04
N VAL A 594 21.83 21.70 -17.03
CA VAL A 594 20.93 20.56 -16.78
C VAL A 594 20.84 19.61 -17.98
N ILE A 595 20.90 20.11 -19.23
CA ILE A 595 20.98 19.24 -20.42
C ILE A 595 22.25 18.39 -20.41
N ASN A 596 23.40 19.01 -20.07
CA ASN A 596 24.65 18.26 -19.98
C ASN A 596 24.61 17.23 -18.84
N GLN A 597 23.91 17.54 -17.75
CA GLN A 597 23.71 16.61 -16.65
C GLN A 597 22.79 15.44 -17.06
N LYS A 598 21.69 15.70 -17.78
CA LYS A 598 20.80 14.67 -18.34
C LYS A 598 21.57 13.70 -19.22
N ALA A 599 22.34 14.21 -20.18
CA ALA A 599 23.21 13.38 -21.01
C ALA A 599 24.24 12.59 -20.18
N SER A 600 24.74 13.14 -19.06
CA SER A 600 25.69 12.43 -18.20
C SER A 600 25.03 11.29 -17.40
N VAL A 601 23.76 11.42 -17.05
CA VAL A 601 22.96 10.38 -16.38
C VAL A 601 22.59 9.27 -17.35
N GLU A 602 22.06 9.60 -18.53
CA GLU A 602 21.72 8.65 -19.60
C GLU A 602 22.94 7.82 -20.03
N ASN A 603 24.13 8.43 -20.08
CA ASN A 603 25.36 7.69 -20.38
C ASN A 603 25.87 6.80 -19.21
N ALA A 604 25.34 6.97 -18.00
CA ALA A 604 25.83 6.29 -16.80
C ALA A 604 24.90 5.15 -16.32
N LEU A 605 23.62 5.17 -16.70
CA LEU A 605 22.63 4.15 -16.36
C LEU A 605 22.49 3.10 -17.47
N ASN A 606 22.01 1.91 -17.12
CA ASN A 606 21.62 0.86 -18.08
C ASN A 606 20.09 0.86 -18.30
N PRO A 607 19.54 0.12 -19.28
CA PRO A 607 18.10 0.18 -19.60
C PRO A 607 17.16 -0.16 -18.44
N ASP A 608 17.52 -1.13 -17.59
CA ASP A 608 16.70 -1.51 -16.43
C ASP A 608 16.74 -0.41 -15.35
N GLU A 609 17.91 0.20 -15.15
CA GLU A 609 18.10 1.35 -14.24
C GLU A 609 17.38 2.60 -14.76
N GLU A 610 17.40 2.85 -16.07
CA GLU A 610 16.66 3.95 -16.69
C GLU A 610 15.15 3.80 -16.45
N GLN A 611 14.61 2.59 -16.58
CA GLN A 611 13.21 2.31 -16.28
C GLN A 611 12.88 2.54 -14.80
N LEU A 612 13.75 2.12 -13.87
CA LEU A 612 13.57 2.33 -12.44
C LEU A 612 13.55 3.82 -12.05
N TRP A 613 14.37 4.64 -12.72
CA TRP A 613 14.57 6.05 -12.39
C TRP A 613 13.79 7.03 -13.29
N ALA A 614 13.05 6.55 -14.29
CA ALA A 614 12.41 7.35 -15.34
C ALA A 614 11.57 8.52 -14.79
N ASP A 615 10.77 8.27 -13.76
CA ASP A 615 9.87 9.27 -13.16
C ASP A 615 10.44 9.94 -11.89
N ARG A 616 11.68 9.59 -11.52
CA ARG A 616 12.33 10.01 -10.26
C ARG A 616 13.47 10.98 -10.45
N ILE A 617 14.04 11.13 -11.65
CA ILE A 617 15.10 12.09 -11.93
C ILE A 617 14.55 13.29 -12.71
N HIS A 618 14.68 14.47 -12.11
CA HIS A 618 14.09 15.71 -12.60
C HIS A 618 15.17 16.74 -12.93
N TYR A 619 15.03 17.44 -14.06
CA TYR A 619 16.00 18.42 -14.53
C TYR A 619 15.35 19.81 -14.61
N ILE A 620 15.61 20.67 -13.62
CA ILE A 620 14.97 21.98 -13.47
C ILE A 620 15.48 22.93 -14.57
N ASP A 621 14.61 23.28 -15.53
CA ASP A 621 14.92 24.19 -16.63
C ASP A 621 14.55 25.64 -16.29
N GLN A 622 14.94 26.06 -15.08
CA GLN A 622 14.81 27.43 -14.62
C GLN A 622 15.98 27.75 -13.69
N ARG A 623 16.41 29.01 -13.71
CA ARG A 623 17.46 29.48 -12.81
C ARG A 623 17.01 29.36 -11.35
N ALA A 624 17.78 28.64 -10.54
CA ALA A 624 17.42 28.33 -9.15
C ALA A 624 17.10 29.57 -8.30
N GLY A 625 17.88 30.66 -8.47
CA GLY A 625 17.65 31.91 -7.73
C GLY A 625 16.38 32.69 -8.11
N THR A 626 15.59 32.22 -9.08
CA THR A 626 14.29 32.81 -9.46
C THR A 626 13.11 31.87 -9.22
N LEU A 627 13.34 30.71 -8.59
CA LEU A 627 12.27 29.79 -8.21
C LEU A 627 11.43 30.40 -7.08
N GLY A 628 10.11 30.21 -7.14
CA GLY A 628 9.13 30.68 -6.16
C GLY A 628 8.49 29.53 -5.38
N GLY A 629 7.49 29.82 -4.55
CA GLY A 629 6.83 28.81 -3.69
C GLY A 629 7.77 28.25 -2.62
N GLY A 630 7.43 27.06 -2.09
CA GLY A 630 8.20 26.43 -1.01
C GLY A 630 9.70 26.24 -1.30
N ILE A 631 10.05 25.90 -2.54
CA ILE A 631 11.47 25.77 -2.95
C ILE A 631 12.21 27.12 -2.97
N GLY A 632 11.53 28.21 -3.35
CA GLY A 632 12.09 29.56 -3.27
C GLY A 632 12.33 29.99 -1.81
N ASP A 633 11.41 29.64 -0.92
CA ASP A 633 11.56 29.88 0.52
C ASP A 633 12.75 29.10 1.10
N MET A 634 12.94 27.83 0.72
CA MET A 634 14.12 27.04 1.11
C MET A 634 15.42 27.67 0.62
N ILE A 635 15.47 28.07 -0.66
CA ILE A 635 16.66 28.70 -1.27
C ILE A 635 17.05 29.99 -0.54
N THR A 636 16.08 30.75 -0.05
CA THR A 636 16.31 32.04 0.61
C THR A 636 16.56 31.93 2.11
N SER A 637 16.06 30.87 2.76
CA SER A 637 16.18 30.67 4.21
C SER A 637 17.41 29.86 4.64
N PHE A 638 17.90 28.95 3.79
CA PHE A 638 19.00 28.06 4.17
C PHE A 638 20.38 28.72 4.05
N ASN A 639 21.32 28.33 4.92
CA ASN A 639 22.68 28.89 4.89
C ASN A 639 23.44 28.43 3.64
N ASN A 640 23.17 27.22 3.16
CA ASN A 640 23.78 26.65 1.97
C ASN A 640 22.73 25.98 1.05
N PRO A 641 22.03 26.75 0.21
CA PRO A 641 20.95 26.22 -0.64
C PRO A 641 21.45 25.46 -1.88
N ARG A 642 22.70 24.96 -1.87
CA ARG A 642 23.23 24.15 -2.98
C ARG A 642 22.74 22.71 -2.94
N TYR A 643 22.58 22.18 -1.73
CA TYR A 643 22.10 20.83 -1.48
C TYR A 643 21.07 20.91 -0.36
N MET A 644 19.90 20.37 -0.60
CA MET A 644 18.78 20.39 0.35
C MET A 644 17.78 19.33 -0.05
N GLY A 645 16.86 19.00 0.84
CA GLY A 645 15.76 18.12 0.48
C GLY A 645 14.50 18.37 1.27
N ILE A 646 13.53 17.52 1.02
CA ILE A 646 12.23 17.48 1.68
C ILE A 646 12.05 16.03 2.09
N ASP A 647 11.81 15.78 3.38
CA ASP A 647 11.57 14.43 3.87
C ASP A 647 10.11 13.99 3.70
N ARG A 648 9.82 12.76 4.13
CA ARG A 648 8.48 12.17 4.08
C ARG A 648 7.44 12.91 4.93
N PHE A 649 7.84 13.75 5.88
CA PHE A 649 6.94 14.61 6.66
C PHE A 649 6.72 15.97 6.01
N GLN A 650 7.12 16.13 4.74
CA GLN A 650 7.07 17.39 4.01
C GLN A 650 7.94 18.48 4.67
N GLN A 651 8.91 18.11 5.52
CA GLN A 651 9.74 19.06 6.24
C GLN A 651 10.96 19.45 5.41
N ALA A 652 11.32 20.74 5.45
CA ALA A 652 12.49 21.26 4.75
C ALA A 652 13.80 20.78 5.42
N ARG A 653 14.68 20.11 4.69
CA ARG A 653 15.91 19.49 5.20
C ARG A 653 17.18 20.18 4.69
N GLU A 654 18.01 20.67 5.60
CA GLU A 654 19.35 21.21 5.30
C GLU A 654 20.40 20.09 5.37
N THR A 655 21.27 20.00 4.35
CA THR A 655 22.39 19.04 4.34
C THR A 655 23.55 19.51 5.21
N GLY A 656 24.30 18.54 5.76
CA GLY A 656 25.47 18.79 6.58
C GLY A 656 26.77 19.06 5.81
N SER A 657 27.89 18.71 6.45
CA SER A 657 29.26 18.86 5.93
C SER A 657 29.64 17.76 4.95
N LEU A 658 30.22 18.15 3.82
CA LEU A 658 30.83 17.22 2.85
C LEU A 658 32.27 16.85 3.17
N TYR A 659 32.81 17.31 4.28
CA TYR A 659 34.19 17.03 4.64
C TYR A 659 34.34 15.59 5.15
N ALA A 660 34.98 14.75 4.32
CA ALA A 660 35.32 13.38 4.67
C ALA A 660 36.58 13.37 5.55
N TRP A 661 36.39 13.07 6.84
CA TRP A 661 37.48 13.04 7.82
C TRP A 661 38.49 11.92 7.59
N THR A 662 38.08 10.86 6.91
CA THR A 662 38.92 9.71 6.52
C THR A 662 39.95 10.11 5.45
N SER A 663 39.50 10.82 4.41
CA SER A 663 40.35 11.30 3.30
C SER A 663 40.93 12.70 3.53
N GLN A 664 40.46 13.42 4.54
CA GLN A 664 40.77 14.82 4.83
C GLN A 664 40.45 15.77 3.67
N SER A 665 39.43 15.45 2.89
CA SER A 665 38.99 16.21 1.71
C SER A 665 37.47 16.26 1.61
N ASN A 666 36.92 17.11 0.74
CA ASN A 666 35.47 17.10 0.51
C ASN A 666 35.10 15.94 -0.41
N ASP A 667 34.15 15.13 0.02
CA ASP A 667 33.60 14.02 -0.75
C ASP A 667 32.11 14.25 -1.04
N PRO A 668 31.70 14.45 -2.30
CA PRO A 668 30.29 14.57 -2.66
C PRO A 668 29.45 13.33 -2.39
N MET A 669 30.03 12.13 -2.34
CA MET A 669 29.28 10.89 -2.10
C MET A 669 28.61 10.89 -0.73
N HIS A 670 29.13 11.64 0.24
CA HIS A 670 28.50 11.86 1.54
C HIS A 670 27.05 12.39 1.45
N LEU A 671 26.65 13.05 0.35
CA LEU A 671 25.28 13.51 0.17
C LEU A 671 24.25 12.37 0.11
N ILE A 672 24.65 11.15 -0.27
CA ILE A 672 23.73 10.00 -0.30
C ILE A 672 23.20 9.66 1.10
N HIS A 673 24.00 9.94 2.13
CA HIS A 673 23.69 9.61 3.52
C HIS A 673 22.52 10.44 4.08
N GLU A 674 22.19 11.58 3.45
CA GLU A 674 21.08 12.43 3.89
C GLU A 674 19.72 11.73 3.71
N PRO A 675 19.31 11.29 2.50
CA PRO A 675 18.11 10.48 2.35
C PRO A 675 18.07 9.21 3.21
N HIS A 676 19.20 8.50 3.36
CA HIS A 676 19.28 7.32 4.24
C HIS A 676 18.98 7.68 5.70
N GLN A 677 19.54 8.77 6.20
CA GLN A 677 19.23 9.29 7.54
C GLN A 677 17.74 9.63 7.67
N TRP A 678 17.15 10.32 6.68
CA TRP A 678 15.75 10.77 6.78
C TRP A 678 14.77 9.59 6.75
N ASN A 679 15.08 8.54 6.00
CA ASN A 679 14.36 7.28 6.08
C ASN A 679 14.52 6.58 7.44
N ALA A 680 15.71 6.62 8.05
CA ALA A 680 15.94 6.06 9.39
C ALA A 680 15.22 6.85 10.50
N GLU A 681 15.04 8.16 10.32
CA GLU A 681 14.27 9.02 11.25
C GLU A 681 12.75 8.86 11.11
N PHE A 682 12.26 8.40 9.96
CA PHE A 682 10.82 8.22 9.74
C PHE A 682 10.15 7.33 10.80
N PRO A 683 10.60 6.08 11.07
CA PRO A 683 10.00 5.24 12.10
C PRO A 683 10.13 5.84 13.50
N VAL A 684 11.19 6.63 13.77
CA VAL A 684 11.41 7.31 15.06
C VAL A 684 10.33 8.35 15.34
N GLU A 685 9.93 9.13 14.34
CA GLU A 685 8.97 10.21 14.48
C GLU A 685 7.52 9.73 14.33
N ILE A 686 7.24 8.83 13.38
CA ILE A 686 5.89 8.29 13.17
C ILE A 686 5.43 7.40 14.34
N ARG A 687 6.36 6.84 15.13
CA ARG A 687 6.03 6.00 16.30
C ARG A 687 5.05 6.66 17.26
N ARG A 688 5.16 7.98 17.41
CA ARG A 688 4.31 8.81 18.27
C ARG A 688 2.85 8.93 17.79
N SER A 689 2.59 8.55 16.54
CA SER A 689 1.25 8.54 15.95
C SER A 689 0.56 7.18 16.03
N ASP A 690 1.25 6.15 16.52
CA ASP A 690 0.66 4.83 16.71
C ASP A 690 -0.41 4.87 17.82
N PRO A 691 -1.65 4.42 17.56
CA PRO A 691 -2.76 4.53 18.52
C PRO A 691 -2.58 3.66 19.78
N ALA A 692 -1.73 2.64 19.77
CA ALA A 692 -1.44 1.83 20.97
C ALA A 692 -0.40 2.47 21.90
N ILE A 693 0.20 3.60 21.51
CA ILE A 693 1.23 4.27 22.30
C ILE A 693 0.59 5.26 23.29
N GLU A 694 0.84 5.05 24.58
CA GLU A 694 0.57 6.05 25.61
C GLU A 694 1.83 6.92 25.86
N GLU A 695 1.72 8.22 25.62
CA GLU A 695 2.83 9.18 25.79
C GLU A 695 2.86 9.81 27.20
N VAL A 696 4.03 9.80 27.84
CA VAL A 696 4.34 10.62 29.02
C VAL A 696 5.49 11.56 28.68
N THR A 697 5.15 12.81 28.36
CA THR A 697 6.13 13.84 27.99
C THR A 697 6.84 14.38 29.23
N LEU A 698 8.17 14.28 29.24
CA LEU A 698 9.02 14.91 30.25
C LEU A 698 9.34 16.34 29.85
N TRP A 699 9.93 16.52 28.68
CA TRP A 699 10.25 17.85 28.11
C TRP A 699 9.55 18.00 26.77
N ASP A 700 9.01 19.18 26.50
CA ASP A 700 8.37 19.54 25.23
C ASP A 700 8.98 20.83 24.69
N PHE A 701 9.94 20.68 23.79
CA PHE A 701 10.68 21.78 23.19
C PHE A 701 11.26 22.79 24.22
N ASP A 702 11.75 22.27 25.35
CA ASP A 702 12.19 23.05 26.50
C ASP A 702 13.70 23.31 26.48
N ARG A 703 14.09 24.56 26.77
CA ARG A 703 15.50 24.97 26.66
C ARG A 703 16.41 24.35 27.73
N HIS A 704 17.45 23.66 27.30
CA HIS A 704 18.58 23.25 28.13
C HIS A 704 19.78 24.20 27.97
N SER A 705 20.25 24.76 29.10
CA SER A 705 21.21 25.86 29.13
C SER A 705 22.69 25.44 29.04
N GLY A 706 23.02 24.46 28.18
CA GLY A 706 24.36 23.89 28.01
C GLY A 706 25.46 24.90 27.61
N GLY A 707 26.70 24.43 27.46
CA GLY A 707 27.84 25.24 27.05
C GLY A 707 29.18 24.50 26.98
N TRP A 708 30.28 25.26 26.91
CA TRP A 708 31.65 24.75 26.65
C TRP A 708 32.29 23.94 27.81
N GLY A 709 31.53 23.60 28.85
CA GLY A 709 32.00 22.90 30.04
C GLY A 709 31.05 21.79 30.50
N GLY A 710 31.52 20.90 31.37
CA GLY A 710 30.65 19.86 31.95
C GLY A 710 29.79 20.39 33.10
N GLY A 711 28.78 19.60 33.48
CA GLY A 711 28.01 19.82 34.70
C GLY A 711 26.69 20.59 34.54
N PHE A 712 26.23 20.82 33.31
CA PHE A 712 24.90 21.35 33.04
C PHE A 712 23.84 20.25 33.22
N THR A 713 22.73 20.61 33.85
CA THR A 713 21.65 19.68 34.13
C THR A 713 20.30 20.41 34.10
N SER A 714 19.29 19.79 33.51
CA SER A 714 17.88 20.18 33.61
C SER A 714 17.13 19.10 34.38
N ALA A 715 16.16 19.48 35.21
CA ALA A 715 15.34 18.52 35.94
C ALA A 715 13.87 18.82 35.72
N GLN A 716 13.06 17.77 35.64
CA GLN A 716 11.64 17.85 35.35
C GLN A 716 10.93 16.65 35.98
N SER A 717 9.66 16.79 36.33
CA SER A 717 8.87 15.70 36.92
C SER A 717 7.65 15.42 36.08
N ALA A 718 7.25 14.14 36.04
CA ALA A 718 6.05 13.68 35.35
C ALA A 718 5.27 12.71 36.24
N GLU A 719 3.95 12.71 36.05
CA GLU A 719 3.02 11.78 36.68
C GLU A 719 2.76 10.62 35.72
N PHE A 720 2.78 9.40 36.25
CA PHE A 720 2.64 8.17 35.48
C PHE A 720 1.23 7.57 35.60
N PRO A 721 0.76 6.85 34.58
CA PRO A 721 -0.58 6.28 34.57
C PRO A 721 -0.75 5.16 35.60
N SER A 722 -2.02 4.90 35.96
CA SER A 722 -2.38 3.88 36.96
C SER A 722 -2.21 2.44 36.46
N ASN A 723 -2.07 2.24 35.15
CA ASN A 723 -1.95 0.94 34.48
C ASN A 723 -0.54 0.68 33.91
N LEU A 724 0.51 1.34 34.41
CA LEU A 724 1.89 1.05 33.96
C LEU A 724 2.28 -0.44 34.04
N THR A 725 1.65 -1.19 34.94
CA THR A 725 1.87 -2.64 35.08
C THR A 725 1.34 -3.48 33.92
N THR A 726 0.47 -2.92 33.06
CA THR A 726 -0.03 -3.63 31.86
C THR A 726 0.93 -3.52 30.68
N TYR A 727 1.81 -2.52 30.68
CA TYR A 727 2.78 -2.33 29.61
C TYR A 727 3.98 -3.28 29.75
N ASP A 728 4.37 -3.86 28.62
CA ASP A 728 5.55 -4.71 28.47
C ASP A 728 6.71 -4.00 27.75
N THR A 729 6.42 -2.86 27.12
CA THR A 729 7.36 -2.11 26.28
C THR A 729 7.47 -0.66 26.76
N LEU A 730 8.72 -0.18 26.84
CA LEU A 730 9.05 1.22 27.14
C LEU A 730 10.12 1.71 26.16
N GLU A 731 9.74 2.71 25.38
CA GLU A 731 10.65 3.41 24.47
C GLU A 731 10.81 4.88 24.90
N VAL A 732 11.95 5.48 24.60
CA VAL A 732 12.17 6.92 24.85
C VAL A 732 12.43 7.61 23.55
N TYR A 733 11.51 8.49 23.17
CA TYR A 733 11.72 9.46 22.12
C TYR A 733 12.53 10.63 22.68
N HIS A 734 13.65 10.96 22.03
CA HIS A 734 14.45 12.13 22.35
C HIS A 734 14.79 12.91 21.08
N GLU A 735 14.39 14.16 21.05
CA GLU A 735 14.85 15.15 20.08
C GLU A 735 15.72 16.18 20.80
N HIS A 736 16.93 16.37 20.28
CA HIS A 736 17.82 17.44 20.70
C HIS A 736 17.90 18.50 19.60
N ALA A 737 16.97 19.43 19.65
CA ALA A 737 16.84 20.51 18.70
C ALA A 737 17.87 21.62 18.94
N CYS A 738 18.37 22.19 17.86
CA CYS A 738 19.33 23.28 17.85
C CYS A 738 18.64 24.64 17.90
N ASP A 739 19.42 25.63 18.30
CA ASP A 739 19.03 27.03 18.24
C ASP A 739 18.67 27.40 16.79
N GLU A 740 17.50 28.02 16.56
CA GLU A 740 17.04 28.41 15.22
C GLU A 740 16.83 27.22 14.25
N ARG A 741 16.75 25.99 14.77
CA ARG A 741 16.64 24.72 14.03
C ARG A 741 17.74 24.47 12.97
N SER A 742 18.82 25.24 13.02
CA SER A 742 19.80 25.32 11.92
C SER A 742 21.11 24.57 12.24
N ASN A 743 21.74 24.01 11.20
CA ASN A 743 23.07 23.44 11.29
C ASN A 743 24.08 24.46 11.83
N ARG A 744 25.22 24.00 12.35
CA ARG A 744 26.27 24.91 12.83
C ARG A 744 26.76 25.85 11.71
N TYR A 745 26.74 27.15 11.96
CA TYR A 745 27.25 28.17 11.03
C TYR A 745 28.05 29.27 11.73
N GLN A 746 28.95 29.93 11.00
CA GLN A 746 29.72 31.06 11.51
C GLN A 746 29.01 32.39 11.25
N LYS A 747 28.80 33.18 12.30
CA LYS A 747 28.20 34.53 12.23
C LYS A 747 29.21 35.56 11.73
N SER A 748 28.71 36.68 11.22
CA SER A 748 29.54 37.78 10.70
C SER A 748 30.48 38.42 11.72
N ASP A 749 30.19 38.28 13.01
CA ASP A 749 31.03 38.76 14.12
C ASP A 749 32.12 37.76 14.54
N GLY A 750 32.19 36.60 13.87
CA GLY A 750 33.14 35.52 14.14
C GLY A 750 32.69 34.52 15.21
N SER A 751 31.55 34.76 15.87
CA SER A 751 30.91 33.76 16.74
C SER A 751 30.21 32.67 15.91
N TYR A 752 29.72 31.61 16.57
CA TYR A 752 29.00 30.53 15.89
C TYR A 752 27.53 30.49 16.34
N GLY A 753 26.63 30.27 15.39
CA GLY A 753 25.19 30.03 15.59
C GLY A 753 24.79 28.60 15.28
N GLY A 754 23.49 28.30 15.45
CA GLY A 754 22.93 26.97 15.27
C GLY A 754 23.42 25.96 16.32
N CYS A 755 23.60 24.73 15.87
CA CYS A 755 24.03 23.60 16.69
C CYS A 755 25.42 23.76 17.35
N HIS A 756 25.57 23.11 18.50
CA HIS A 756 26.85 23.01 19.18
C HIS A 756 27.82 22.08 18.45
N GLU A 757 29.12 22.27 18.64
CA GLU A 757 30.15 21.68 17.78
C GLU A 757 30.70 20.33 18.24
N TRP A 758 30.28 19.81 19.39
CA TRP A 758 30.90 18.65 20.03
C TRP A 758 29.86 17.57 20.32
N ASP A 759 30.28 16.33 20.15
CA ASP A 759 29.63 15.09 20.56
C ASP A 759 29.80 14.86 22.06
N TYR A 760 28.86 15.38 22.85
CA TYR A 760 28.85 15.13 24.27
C TYR A 760 28.05 13.87 24.60
N GLU A 761 28.56 13.12 25.57
CA GLU A 761 27.71 12.19 26.30
C GLU A 761 26.61 12.96 27.03
N ALA A 762 25.37 12.57 26.76
CA ALA A 762 24.18 13.02 27.47
C ALA A 762 23.51 11.80 28.11
N ASN A 763 22.98 11.96 29.33
CA ASN A 763 22.17 10.93 29.95
C ASN A 763 20.98 11.50 30.71
N LEU A 764 19.93 10.68 30.75
CA LEU A 764 18.75 10.88 31.56
C LEU A 764 18.91 10.06 32.83
N ARG A 765 18.73 10.70 33.98
CA ARG A 765 18.84 10.05 35.28
C ARG A 765 17.53 10.13 36.03
N ILE A 766 17.13 9.03 36.63
CA ILE A 766 15.94 8.98 37.48
C ILE A 766 16.34 9.29 38.93
N CYS A 767 15.56 10.13 39.60
CA CYS A 767 15.85 10.51 40.99
C CYS A 767 15.30 9.49 41.99
N ASP A 768 15.83 9.44 43.21
CA ASP A 768 15.32 8.55 44.27
C ASP A 768 13.88 8.95 44.65
N ARG A 769 12.99 7.97 44.87
CA ARG A 769 11.56 8.21 45.19
C ARG A 769 11.37 9.15 46.38
N ASP A 770 12.17 8.93 47.43
CA ASP A 770 12.11 9.74 48.65
C ASP A 770 12.94 11.04 48.57
N ASN A 771 13.69 11.27 47.48
CA ASN A 771 14.60 12.40 47.37
C ASN A 771 14.89 12.83 45.92
N ALA A 772 14.06 13.74 45.39
CA ALA A 772 14.21 14.33 44.06
C ALA A 772 15.54 15.11 43.83
N SER A 773 16.37 15.33 44.87
CA SER A 773 17.71 15.93 44.71
C SER A 773 18.82 14.91 44.47
N SER A 774 18.55 13.62 44.68
CA SER A 774 19.48 12.51 44.50
C SER A 774 19.09 11.76 43.24
N CYS A 775 19.88 11.88 42.17
CA CYS A 775 19.60 11.25 40.87
C CYS A 775 20.83 10.48 40.41
N GLY A 776 21.13 9.41 41.14
CA GLY A 776 22.32 8.59 40.96
C GLY A 776 22.18 7.53 39.86
N THR A 777 20.97 7.03 39.64
CA THR A 777 20.68 5.95 38.69
C THR A 777 20.55 6.49 37.28
N GLU A 778 21.26 5.87 36.35
CA GLU A 778 21.13 6.18 34.94
C GLU A 778 19.94 5.46 34.35
N PHE A 779 19.08 6.22 33.69
CA PHE A 779 17.90 5.70 33.03
C PHE A 779 18.16 5.47 31.55
N MET A 780 18.91 6.37 30.90
CA MET A 780 19.24 6.27 29.48
C MET A 780 20.44 7.15 29.09
N ARG A 781 21.14 6.80 28.00
CA ARG A 781 22.30 7.52 27.47
C ARG A 781 22.20 7.77 25.95
N TRP A 782 22.70 8.92 25.52
CA TRP A 782 22.87 9.31 24.11
C TRP A 782 24.25 9.93 23.90
N ILE A 783 24.71 9.96 22.65
CA ILE A 783 25.82 10.80 22.24
C ILE A 783 25.29 11.87 21.29
N THR A 784 25.45 13.14 21.65
CA THR A 784 24.98 14.23 20.80
C THR A 784 25.76 14.30 19.48
N THR A 785 25.20 15.00 18.50
CA THR A 785 25.83 15.17 17.19
C THR A 785 26.94 16.24 17.23
N TYR A 786 27.79 16.22 16.20
CA TYR A 786 28.65 17.35 15.84
C TYR A 786 27.91 18.36 14.94
N GLY A 787 27.31 19.38 15.52
CA GLY A 787 26.83 20.53 14.76
C GLY A 787 25.55 20.29 13.96
N ARG A 788 24.75 19.28 14.30
CA ARG A 788 23.45 18.97 13.69
C ARG A 788 22.36 18.69 14.74
N GLU A 789 21.10 18.58 14.31
CA GLU A 789 20.04 18.05 15.18
C GLU A 789 20.05 16.52 15.16
N GLY A 790 19.46 15.92 16.18
CA GLY A 790 19.24 14.48 16.23
C GLY A 790 17.90 14.15 16.87
N LYS A 791 17.24 13.14 16.32
CA LYS A 791 16.01 12.52 16.81
C LYS A 791 16.32 11.04 17.01
N TRP A 792 15.96 10.50 18.16
CA TRP A 792 16.24 9.11 18.50
C TRP A 792 15.04 8.48 19.18
N LEU A 793 14.86 7.19 18.94
CA LEU A 793 13.93 6.33 19.66
C LEU A 793 14.73 5.14 20.17
N THR A 794 14.66 4.88 21.47
CA THR A 794 15.41 3.78 22.07
C THR A 794 14.53 2.96 22.97
N ASP A 795 14.54 1.64 22.74
CA ASP A 795 13.94 0.64 23.60
C ASP A 795 14.76 0.52 24.90
N ILE A 796 14.09 0.79 26.02
CA ILE A 796 14.59 0.57 27.39
C ILE A 796 13.59 -0.24 28.21
N SER A 797 12.81 -1.12 27.56
CA SER A 797 11.81 -2.00 28.17
C SER A 797 12.33 -2.75 29.41
N PRO A 798 13.59 -3.23 29.46
CA PRO A 798 14.10 -3.87 30.67
C PRO A 798 14.12 -2.95 31.91
N TYR A 799 14.02 -1.63 31.76
CA TYR A 799 14.01 -0.66 32.85
C TYR A 799 12.59 -0.28 33.33
N LEU A 800 11.54 -0.95 32.85
CA LEU A 800 10.17 -0.77 33.35
C LEU A 800 10.06 -0.91 34.88
N PHE A 801 10.87 -1.76 35.51
CA PHE A 801 10.93 -1.93 36.98
C PHE A 801 11.25 -0.64 37.74
N MET A 802 11.84 0.37 37.09
CA MET A 802 12.19 1.64 37.72
C MET A 802 10.99 2.58 37.91
N LEU A 803 9.82 2.22 37.37
CA LEU A 803 8.58 3.00 37.39
C LEU A 803 7.46 2.21 38.09
N GLU A 804 6.53 2.91 38.74
CA GLU A 804 5.39 2.33 39.48
C GLU A 804 4.08 3.02 39.07
N ASN A 805 2.95 2.33 39.21
CA ASN A 805 1.62 2.92 38.95
C ASN A 805 1.38 4.16 39.82
N ASP A 806 0.74 5.18 39.26
CA ASP A 806 0.41 6.44 39.94
C ASP A 806 1.62 7.17 40.57
N ASP A 807 2.84 6.88 40.08
CA ASP A 807 4.08 7.45 40.60
C ASP A 807 4.31 8.87 40.05
N ASN A 808 4.96 9.73 40.84
CA ASN A 808 5.41 11.06 40.38
C ASN A 808 6.93 11.10 40.47
N ARG A 809 7.58 11.02 39.31
CA ARG A 809 9.04 10.86 39.23
C ARG A 809 9.71 12.09 38.66
N THR A 810 10.75 12.51 39.36
CA THR A 810 11.68 13.52 38.86
C THR A 810 12.79 12.84 38.06
N PHE A 811 13.02 13.35 36.85
CA PHE A 811 14.15 13.02 36.00
C PHE A 811 15.11 14.19 35.90
N LYS A 812 16.36 13.87 35.63
CA LYS A 812 17.44 14.84 35.49
C LYS A 812 18.24 14.54 34.23
N TYR A 813 18.09 15.38 33.22
CA TYR A 813 18.94 15.39 32.05
C TYR A 813 20.30 15.99 32.40
N ARG A 814 21.38 15.33 31.99
CA ARG A 814 22.77 15.79 32.13
C ARG A 814 23.46 15.72 30.78
N GLY A 815 23.87 16.86 30.25
CA GLY A 815 24.62 16.99 29.00
C GLY A 815 25.27 18.36 28.93
N ALA A 816 26.37 18.50 28.19
CA ALA A 816 27.01 19.81 28.01
C ALA A 816 26.47 20.56 26.79
N ASN A 817 25.84 19.85 25.85
CA ASN A 817 25.29 20.45 24.64
C ASN A 817 24.14 21.41 24.97
N LYS A 818 24.03 22.55 24.28
CA LYS A 818 22.90 23.48 24.44
C LYS A 818 21.87 23.19 23.35
N GLY A 819 20.60 23.25 23.68
CA GLY A 819 19.53 22.96 22.73
C GLY A 819 18.16 22.99 23.40
N ASP A 820 17.13 22.83 22.60
CA ASP A 820 15.77 22.59 23.06
C ASP A 820 15.54 21.07 23.08
N LEU A 821 15.01 20.57 24.19
CA LEU A 821 14.84 19.14 24.43
C LEU A 821 13.36 18.78 24.26
N THR A 822 13.10 17.73 23.51
CA THR A 822 11.85 16.99 23.57
C THR A 822 12.19 15.59 24.04
N ILE A 823 11.69 15.18 25.20
CA ILE A 823 11.89 13.82 25.72
C ILE A 823 10.53 13.28 26.14
N THR A 824 10.11 12.19 25.52
CA THR A 824 8.82 11.55 25.76
C THR A 824 9.04 10.07 26.01
N LEU A 825 8.45 9.56 27.09
CA LEU A 825 8.38 8.13 27.37
C LEU A 825 7.15 7.56 26.65
N LEU A 826 7.35 6.52 25.86
CA LEU A 826 6.32 5.86 25.07
C LEU A 826 6.06 4.47 25.67
N PHE A 827 4.85 4.25 26.16
CA PHE A 827 4.42 2.98 26.73
C PHE A 827 3.51 2.23 25.76
N SER A 828 3.73 0.93 25.62
CA SER A 828 2.88 0.04 24.81
C SER A 828 2.88 -1.38 25.36
N ASP A 829 1.90 -2.17 24.91
CA ASP A 829 1.76 -3.59 25.21
C ASP A 829 1.66 -4.35 23.88
N TRP A 830 2.61 -5.26 23.64
CA TRP A 830 2.66 -6.08 22.43
C TRP A 830 2.53 -7.57 22.73
N GLY A 831 1.98 -7.93 23.91
CA GLY A 831 1.68 -9.31 24.25
C GLY A 831 2.91 -10.20 24.40
N SER A 832 4.06 -9.65 24.81
CA SER A 832 5.27 -10.45 25.06
C SER A 832 5.12 -11.43 26.22
N GLY A 833 4.07 -11.27 27.04
CA GLY A 833 3.74 -12.15 28.17
C GLY A 833 4.64 -11.96 29.40
N GLU A 834 5.65 -11.08 29.34
CA GLU A 834 6.62 -10.85 30.39
C GLU A 834 7.08 -9.38 30.45
N ARG A 835 7.28 -8.83 31.65
CA ARG A 835 7.81 -7.46 31.83
C ARG A 835 8.89 -7.41 32.90
N GLY A 836 9.85 -6.49 32.76
CA GLY A 836 10.87 -6.24 33.77
C GLY A 836 10.23 -5.66 35.04
N ASP A 837 10.26 -6.41 36.14
CA ASP A 837 9.50 -6.09 37.37
C ASP A 837 10.39 -5.77 38.58
N ASP A 838 11.59 -6.34 38.64
CA ASP A 838 12.60 -6.03 39.66
C ASP A 838 14.01 -6.16 39.07
N ALA A 839 15.01 -5.56 39.71
CA ALA A 839 16.39 -5.69 39.28
C ALA A 839 17.42 -5.51 40.40
N THR A 840 18.61 -6.07 40.17
CA THR A 840 19.79 -5.86 41.02
C THR A 840 20.89 -5.17 40.24
N PHE A 841 21.36 -4.03 40.74
CA PHE A 841 22.53 -3.35 40.17
C PHE A 841 23.77 -4.25 40.29
N ALA A 842 24.45 -4.49 39.17
CA ALA A 842 25.57 -5.40 39.12
C ALA A 842 26.92 -4.67 39.17
N PHE A 843 27.25 -3.91 38.13
CA PHE A 843 28.60 -3.38 37.94
C PHE A 843 28.59 -1.98 37.31
N THR A 844 29.55 -1.15 37.74
CA THR A 844 29.87 0.12 37.07
C THR A 844 31.11 -0.02 36.20
N GLY A 845 31.25 0.92 35.26
CA GLY A 845 32.50 1.18 34.55
C GLY A 845 33.62 1.79 35.41
N GLY A 846 34.65 2.32 34.76
CA GLY A 846 35.82 2.91 35.39
C GLY A 846 37.02 3.04 34.44
N GLN A 847 38.15 3.48 35.00
CA GLN A 847 39.39 3.69 34.27
C GLN A 847 39.90 2.38 33.64
N PHE A 848 40.17 2.40 32.33
CA PHE A 848 40.62 1.24 31.58
C PHE A 848 42.13 1.29 31.32
N ASP A 849 42.92 0.77 32.26
CA ASP A 849 44.39 0.89 32.27
C ASP A 849 45.14 -0.28 32.93
N GLY A 850 44.51 -1.45 33.02
CA GLY A 850 45.09 -2.66 33.64
C GLY A 850 44.83 -2.79 35.12
N THR A 851 44.12 -1.81 35.70
CA THR A 851 43.50 -1.90 37.02
C THR A 851 41.97 -2.07 36.93
N TYR A 852 41.41 -2.18 35.72
CA TYR A 852 39.96 -2.21 35.51
C TYR A 852 39.31 -3.43 36.17
N ASN A 853 40.01 -4.56 36.21
CA ASN A 853 39.56 -5.78 36.87
C ASN A 853 40.10 -5.95 38.30
N ASP A 854 40.73 -4.92 38.88
CA ASP A 854 41.20 -4.95 40.28
C ASP A 854 40.02 -4.78 41.25
N GLU A 855 39.65 -5.87 41.92
CA GLU A 855 38.56 -5.93 42.90
C GLU A 855 38.76 -5.03 44.14
N SER A 856 39.97 -4.51 44.35
CA SER A 856 40.20 -3.51 45.40
C SER A 856 39.71 -2.10 45.02
N ILE A 857 39.43 -1.87 43.74
CA ILE A 857 39.00 -0.57 43.18
C ILE A 857 37.54 -0.65 42.73
N TYR A 858 37.19 -1.67 41.94
CA TYR A 858 35.86 -1.82 41.37
C TYR A 858 35.23 -3.16 41.77
N THR A 859 33.91 -3.18 41.96
CA THR A 859 33.20 -4.44 42.18
C THR A 859 33.13 -5.19 40.84
N ARG A 860 33.61 -6.45 40.83
CA ARG A 860 33.66 -7.34 39.65
C ARG A 860 33.04 -8.71 39.89
N GLN A 861 32.44 -8.89 41.07
CA GLN A 861 31.70 -10.08 41.44
C GLN A 861 30.40 -9.66 42.12
N LEU A 862 29.29 -10.31 41.77
CA LEU A 862 27.98 -10.08 42.33
C LEU A 862 27.40 -11.40 42.84
N ASN A 863 26.89 -11.37 44.07
CA ASN A 863 26.07 -12.43 44.63
C ASN A 863 24.62 -11.97 44.64
N PHE A 864 23.72 -12.71 44.00
CA PHE A 864 22.30 -12.37 43.95
C PHE A 864 21.42 -13.61 44.06
N THR A 865 20.17 -13.41 44.43
CA THR A 865 19.13 -14.46 44.51
C THR A 865 18.03 -14.14 43.52
N VAL A 866 17.51 -15.16 42.85
CA VAL A 866 16.38 -15.00 41.93
C VAL A 866 15.08 -15.04 42.72
N PRO A 867 14.17 -14.07 42.56
CA PRO A 867 12.83 -14.12 43.15
C PRO A 867 12.05 -15.36 42.67
N SER A 868 11.23 -15.96 43.53
CA SER A 868 10.51 -17.20 43.18
C SER A 868 9.43 -17.02 42.11
N TRP A 869 9.02 -15.78 41.86
CA TRP A 869 8.04 -15.41 40.83
C TRP A 869 8.70 -15.12 39.47
N ALA A 870 10.02 -14.94 39.41
CA ALA A 870 10.68 -14.56 38.18
C ALA A 870 10.63 -15.70 37.17
N SER A 871 10.08 -15.41 35.99
CA SER A 871 9.99 -16.35 34.87
C SER A 871 11.26 -16.32 34.01
N ARG A 872 11.86 -15.13 33.86
CA ARG A 872 13.07 -14.88 33.08
C ARG A 872 14.04 -13.94 33.81
N VAL A 873 15.34 -14.10 33.58
CA VAL A 873 16.43 -13.29 34.17
C VAL A 873 17.42 -12.87 33.10
N GLU A 874 17.70 -11.57 32.99
CA GLU A 874 18.60 -11.03 31.97
C GLU A 874 19.72 -10.17 32.56
N ILE A 875 20.87 -10.16 31.88
CA ILE A 875 21.88 -9.11 32.03
C ILE A 875 21.50 -7.98 31.09
N VAL A 876 21.42 -6.76 31.61
CA VAL A 876 21.17 -5.54 30.82
C VAL A 876 22.33 -4.59 31.03
N ALA A 877 23.01 -4.22 29.96
CA ALA A 877 24.21 -3.39 30.00
C ALA A 877 24.13 -2.21 29.03
N THR A 878 24.53 -1.03 29.51
CA THR A 878 24.76 0.15 28.67
C THR A 878 26.21 0.56 28.81
N ILE A 879 27.03 0.27 27.80
CA ILE A 879 28.48 0.43 27.87
C ILE A 879 29.01 1.31 26.73
N THR A 880 29.83 2.30 27.08
CA THR A 880 30.51 3.17 26.10
C THR A 880 31.95 3.44 26.53
N GLY A 881 32.89 3.34 25.59
CA GLY A 881 34.29 3.68 25.79
C GLY A 881 34.59 5.15 25.51
N HIS A 882 35.35 5.80 26.38
CA HIS A 882 35.69 7.22 26.28
C HIS A 882 37.19 7.48 26.45
N GLY A 883 37.66 8.48 25.72
CA GLY A 883 39.02 8.97 25.76
C GLY A 883 39.96 8.27 24.78
N PHE A 884 40.96 9.03 24.35
CA PHE A 884 41.91 8.63 23.31
C PHE A 884 43.31 9.19 23.60
N GLY A 885 44.34 8.64 22.97
CA GLY A 885 45.66 9.26 22.88
C GLY A 885 46.58 9.15 24.10
N GLN A 886 47.37 8.07 24.15
CA GLN A 886 48.84 8.13 24.34
C GLN A 886 49.53 6.76 24.16
N ASP A 887 48.87 5.80 23.53
CA ASP A 887 49.27 4.41 23.52
C ASP A 887 48.85 3.79 22.16
N ASN A 888 49.43 2.64 21.76
CA ASN A 888 49.21 2.08 20.42
C ASN A 888 47.79 1.51 20.19
N ALA A 889 47.01 1.27 21.25
CA ALA A 889 45.66 0.68 21.15
C ALA A 889 44.56 1.74 21.03
N ASN A 890 44.82 2.99 21.44
CA ASN A 890 43.85 4.09 21.43
C ASN A 890 42.55 3.79 22.21
N CYS A 891 42.64 2.95 23.24
CA CYS A 891 41.54 2.76 24.18
C CYS A 891 41.22 4.06 24.93
N ALA A 892 39.98 4.27 25.40
CA ALA A 892 38.85 3.34 25.34
C ALA A 892 37.85 3.66 24.21
N GLU A 893 37.96 4.81 23.55
CA GLU A 893 37.01 5.21 22.50
C GLU A 893 37.20 4.43 21.19
N PHE A 894 38.44 4.18 20.78
CA PHE A 894 38.78 3.61 19.46
C PHE A 894 39.39 2.20 19.55
N CYS A 895 39.12 1.47 20.63
CA CYS A 895 39.58 0.11 20.78
C CYS A 895 38.43 -0.82 21.16
N ASP A 896 38.49 -2.06 20.67
CA ASP A 896 37.47 -3.06 20.94
C ASP A 896 37.66 -3.66 22.34
N HIS A 897 37.07 -3.01 23.34
CA HIS A 897 37.04 -3.54 24.69
C HIS A 897 35.90 -4.57 24.83
N GLU A 898 36.25 -5.75 25.32
CA GLU A 898 35.33 -6.88 25.51
C GLU A 898 34.84 -6.92 26.96
N HIS A 899 33.56 -7.21 27.16
CA HIS A 899 32.90 -7.24 28.45
C HIS A 899 32.38 -8.63 28.77
N HIS A 900 33.18 -9.40 29.50
CA HIS A 900 32.92 -10.82 29.78
C HIS A 900 32.12 -11.00 31.05
N TYR A 901 31.10 -11.84 30.98
CA TYR A 901 30.24 -12.26 32.09
C TYR A 901 30.36 -13.77 32.25
N SER A 902 30.56 -14.26 33.48
CA SER A 902 30.58 -15.71 33.73
C SER A 902 29.93 -16.12 35.05
N MET A 903 29.18 -17.22 35.02
CA MET A 903 28.44 -17.78 36.15
C MET A 903 28.20 -19.28 35.94
N ASN A 904 28.37 -20.09 36.98
CA ASN A 904 28.05 -21.53 36.99
C ASN A 904 28.63 -22.36 35.82
N GLY A 905 29.76 -21.94 35.24
CA GLY A 905 30.40 -22.61 34.10
C GLY A 905 29.92 -22.14 32.73
N TYR A 906 28.95 -21.23 32.68
CA TYR A 906 28.54 -20.50 31.49
C TYR A 906 29.26 -19.16 31.38
N SER A 907 29.43 -18.66 30.16
CA SER A 907 30.03 -17.36 29.89
C SER A 907 29.50 -16.75 28.60
N THR A 908 29.41 -15.43 28.57
CA THR A 908 29.07 -14.62 27.39
C THR A 908 29.89 -13.34 27.44
N TYR A 909 29.93 -12.57 26.35
CA TYR A 909 30.54 -11.25 26.36
C TYR A 909 29.90 -10.31 25.35
N GLU A 910 29.97 -9.02 25.65
CA GLU A 910 29.67 -7.92 24.74
C GLU A 910 30.98 -7.36 24.17
N TRP A 911 30.97 -6.92 22.90
CA TRP A 911 32.12 -6.37 22.19
C TRP A 911 31.65 -5.40 21.10
N HIS A 912 32.56 -4.59 20.54
CA HIS A 912 32.21 -3.46 19.66
C HIS A 912 33.06 -3.46 18.38
N PRO A 913 32.77 -4.35 17.41
CA PRO A 913 33.61 -4.55 16.21
C PRO A 913 33.80 -3.31 15.34
N ILE A 914 32.82 -2.41 15.35
CA ILE A 914 32.75 -1.21 14.50
C ILE A 914 34.01 -0.33 14.60
N VAL A 915 34.69 -0.33 15.76
CA VAL A 915 35.95 0.40 16.02
C VAL A 915 37.08 0.07 15.04
N SER A 916 37.04 -1.11 14.43
CA SER A 916 38.05 -1.52 13.46
C SER A 916 37.90 -0.85 12.09
N SER A 917 36.76 -0.20 11.84
CA SER A 917 36.46 0.50 10.59
C SER A 917 36.65 2.01 10.72
N SER A 918 37.34 2.62 9.75
CA SER A 918 37.46 4.07 9.64
C SER A 918 36.16 4.77 9.22
N GLU A 919 35.17 3.99 8.77
CA GLU A 919 33.84 4.43 8.34
C GLU A 919 32.77 3.67 9.13
N GLY A 920 33.12 3.15 10.30
CA GLY A 920 32.24 2.31 11.11
C GLY A 920 30.89 2.97 11.34
N CYS A 921 30.88 4.15 11.95
CA CYS A 921 29.65 4.89 12.23
C CYS A 921 29.00 5.48 10.98
N GLU A 922 29.78 5.75 9.93
CA GLU A 922 29.22 6.16 8.64
C GLU A 922 28.35 5.06 8.01
N ASN A 923 28.74 3.80 8.17
CA ASN A 923 27.95 2.66 7.68
C ASN A 923 26.67 2.41 8.51
N GLU A 924 26.50 3.08 9.66
CA GLU A 924 25.35 2.94 10.55
C GLU A 924 24.31 4.06 10.34
N VAL A 925 24.43 4.88 9.28
CA VAL A 925 23.46 5.95 8.97
C VAL A 925 22.04 5.42 8.81
N SER A 926 21.87 4.32 8.08
CA SER A 926 20.56 3.66 7.92
C SER A 926 20.03 3.06 9.23
N ASN A 927 20.89 2.93 10.26
CA ASN A 927 20.54 2.46 11.60
C ASN A 927 20.40 3.62 12.62
N GLY A 928 20.28 4.86 12.15
CA GLY A 928 19.97 6.03 12.98
C GLY A 928 21.15 6.94 13.33
N VAL A 929 22.35 6.74 12.75
CA VAL A 929 23.43 7.74 12.88
C VAL A 929 23.08 8.97 12.04
N VAL A 930 23.07 10.14 12.68
CA VAL A 930 22.91 11.42 11.96
C VAL A 930 24.05 11.61 10.96
N ALA A 931 23.74 11.77 9.68
CA ALA A 931 24.75 11.87 8.62
C ALA A 931 25.50 13.21 8.64
N ASN A 932 26.60 13.31 7.88
CA ASN A 932 27.24 14.57 7.48
C ASN A 932 27.48 15.60 8.58
N GLN A 933 27.87 15.13 9.76
CA GLN A 933 28.14 16.01 10.89
C GLN A 933 29.47 16.78 10.68
N PHE A 934 29.70 17.85 11.44
CA PHE A 934 30.85 18.74 11.26
C PHE A 934 32.14 18.27 11.96
N GLY A 935 32.09 17.14 12.68
CA GLY A 935 33.23 16.54 13.38
C GLY A 935 33.54 15.15 12.87
N SER A 936 34.35 14.40 13.62
CA SER A 936 34.92 13.12 13.20
C SER A 936 33.91 11.96 13.18
N TRP A 937 32.63 12.22 12.90
CA TRP A 937 31.51 11.29 12.97
C TRP A 937 31.68 9.95 12.20
N PRO A 938 32.45 9.82 11.10
CA PRO A 938 32.53 8.54 10.37
C PRO A 938 33.21 7.37 11.10
N PHE A 939 34.18 7.65 11.97
CA PHE A 939 35.00 6.59 12.60
C PHE A 939 34.15 5.67 13.49
N GLY A 940 34.45 4.37 13.54
CA GLY A 940 33.81 3.50 14.53
C GLY A 940 34.28 3.79 15.96
N ARG A 941 33.37 3.76 16.95
CA ARG A 941 33.69 3.87 18.38
C ARG A 941 33.14 2.71 19.19
N ALA A 942 33.73 2.51 20.36
CA ALA A 942 33.43 1.36 21.23
C ALA A 942 32.09 1.56 21.96
N GLY A 943 31.02 1.03 21.37
CA GLY A 943 29.67 0.99 21.96
C GLY A 943 28.83 2.23 21.67
N TRP A 944 29.23 3.09 20.73
CA TRP A 944 28.46 4.28 20.36
C TRP A 944 28.89 4.85 19.01
N CYS A 945 28.06 5.73 18.46
CA CYS A 945 28.38 6.64 17.37
C CYS A 945 27.93 8.05 17.72
N ALA A 946 28.66 9.06 17.26
CA ALA A 946 28.23 10.45 17.47
C ALA A 946 26.89 10.66 16.76
N GLY A 947 25.90 11.25 17.44
CA GLY A 947 24.57 11.44 16.87
C GLY A 947 23.72 10.18 16.76
N GLN A 948 23.99 9.16 17.59
CA GLN A 948 23.18 7.96 17.74
C GLN A 948 22.82 7.76 19.22
N ASP A 949 21.70 7.10 19.47
CA ASP A 949 21.37 6.58 20.79
C ASP A 949 22.30 5.43 21.20
N VAL A 950 22.42 5.21 22.51
CA VAL A 950 23.19 4.08 23.04
C VAL A 950 22.22 2.97 23.41
N LYS A 951 22.11 1.98 22.53
CA LYS A 951 21.24 0.81 22.73
C LYS A 951 21.75 -0.05 23.89
N GLN A 952 20.82 -0.67 24.61
CA GLN A 952 21.15 -1.62 25.68
C GLN A 952 21.55 -2.96 25.08
N TRP A 953 22.63 -3.54 25.57
CA TRP A 953 22.96 -4.93 25.32
C TRP A 953 22.24 -5.80 26.36
N THR A 954 21.46 -6.77 25.90
CA THR A 954 20.72 -7.70 26.76
C THR A 954 21.14 -9.14 26.50
N TYR A 955 21.12 -9.97 27.55
CA TYR A 955 21.41 -11.39 27.43
C TYR A 955 20.66 -12.23 28.47
N ASP A 956 19.87 -13.19 28.01
CA ASP A 956 19.11 -14.11 28.85
C ASP A 956 20.03 -15.12 29.57
N ILE A 957 20.01 -15.06 30.90
CA ILE A 957 20.77 -15.94 31.81
C ILE A 957 19.87 -16.83 32.65
N THR A 958 18.60 -16.99 32.28
CA THR A 958 17.61 -17.83 32.97
C THR A 958 18.10 -19.27 33.13
N SER A 959 18.80 -19.80 32.12
CA SER A 959 19.40 -21.14 32.17
C SER A 959 20.65 -21.25 33.05
N TRP A 960 21.27 -20.13 33.43
CA TRP A 960 22.50 -20.10 34.23
C TRP A 960 22.21 -20.03 35.73
N VAL A 961 21.06 -19.46 36.10
CA VAL A 961 20.69 -19.18 37.49
C VAL A 961 20.06 -20.39 38.18
N ASP A 962 20.33 -20.52 39.48
CA ASP A 962 19.57 -21.37 40.38
C ASP A 962 18.35 -20.59 40.90
N SER A 963 17.16 -20.97 40.43
CA SER A 963 15.87 -20.38 40.80
C SER A 963 15.28 -20.93 42.12
N THR A 964 15.96 -21.85 42.80
CA THR A 964 15.50 -22.42 44.08
C THR A 964 15.73 -21.51 45.30
N GLY A 965 16.10 -20.25 45.07
CA GLY A 965 16.46 -19.28 46.11
C GLY A 965 17.90 -19.45 46.62
N ALA A 966 18.74 -20.24 45.94
CA ALA A 966 20.17 -20.30 46.21
C ALA A 966 20.87 -19.03 45.72
N ASN A 967 22.06 -18.78 46.26
CA ASN A 967 22.85 -17.62 45.87
C ASN A 967 23.62 -17.90 44.57
N ASN A 968 23.36 -17.10 43.55
CA ASN A 968 24.04 -17.10 42.26
C ASN A 968 25.27 -16.19 42.32
N HIS A 969 26.36 -16.59 41.66
CA HIS A 969 27.64 -15.88 41.69
C HIS A 969 28.06 -15.49 40.27
N LEU A 970 27.83 -14.22 39.92
CA LEU A 970 28.19 -13.64 38.64
C LEU A 970 29.53 -12.91 38.75
N THR A 971 30.37 -13.07 37.74
CA THR A 971 31.65 -12.35 37.61
C THR A 971 31.68 -11.55 36.32
N TYR A 972 32.36 -10.40 36.36
CA TYR A 972 32.48 -9.48 35.22
C TYR A 972 33.94 -9.06 35.01
N GLN A 973 34.38 -9.05 33.75
CA GLN A 973 35.73 -8.64 33.36
C GLN A 973 35.71 -7.77 32.11
N GLY A 974 36.41 -6.65 32.13
CA GLY A 974 36.70 -5.86 30.93
C GLY A 974 38.06 -6.23 30.36
N LEU A 975 38.12 -6.72 29.12
CA LEU A 975 39.32 -7.22 28.47
C LEU A 975 39.58 -6.48 27.15
N TYR A 976 40.80 -6.61 26.63
CA TYR A 976 41.16 -6.17 25.29
C TYR A 976 41.93 -7.31 24.61
N ASN A 977 41.41 -7.81 23.48
CA ASN A 977 41.90 -9.03 22.83
C ASN A 977 41.96 -10.24 23.79
N GLY A 978 40.90 -10.42 24.57
CA GLY A 978 40.77 -11.49 25.57
C GLY A 978 41.80 -11.47 26.71
N GLN A 979 42.49 -10.35 26.96
CA GLN A 979 43.47 -10.20 28.06
C GLN A 979 43.26 -8.89 28.83
N GLU A 980 43.83 -8.79 30.04
CA GLU A 980 43.87 -7.53 30.79
C GLU A 980 44.58 -6.46 29.95
N TYR A 981 43.90 -5.34 29.73
CA TYR A 981 44.47 -4.24 28.95
C TYR A 981 45.57 -3.54 29.75
N VAL A 982 46.81 -3.54 29.25
CA VAL A 982 47.91 -2.79 29.86
C VAL A 982 48.40 -1.72 28.87
N PRO A 983 48.12 -0.44 29.12
CA PRO A 983 48.45 0.61 28.17
C PRO A 983 49.96 0.85 28.12
N SER A 984 50.46 1.13 26.92
CA SER A 984 51.90 1.27 26.64
C SER A 984 52.53 2.54 27.25
N ASP A 985 51.74 3.54 27.61
CA ASP A 985 52.14 4.75 28.33
C ASP A 985 52.06 4.62 29.86
N GLY A 986 51.59 3.50 30.39
CA GLY A 986 51.53 3.18 31.82
C GLY A 986 50.16 3.40 32.50
N ILE A 987 50.00 2.75 33.65
CA ILE A 987 48.78 2.78 34.48
C ILE A 987 48.54 4.20 35.04
N GLY A 988 47.29 4.67 35.02
CA GLY A 988 46.87 5.99 35.53
C GLY A 988 47.19 7.16 34.60
N ASN A 989 47.75 6.90 33.41
CA ASN A 989 47.94 7.91 32.36
C ASN A 989 46.76 7.86 31.37
N GLY A 990 46.52 8.95 30.63
CA GLY A 990 45.42 9.05 29.65
C GLY A 990 44.01 9.10 30.26
N GLN A 991 43.09 9.87 29.65
CA GLN A 991 41.70 9.98 30.11
C GLN A 991 40.82 8.80 29.64
N ARG A 992 41.27 7.56 29.84
CA ARG A 992 40.64 6.33 29.31
C ARG A 992 39.60 5.77 30.27
N ASN A 993 38.33 5.93 29.95
CA ASN A 993 37.25 5.55 30.85
C ASN A 993 36.21 4.71 30.12
N ILE A 994 35.77 3.63 30.75
CA ILE A 994 34.59 2.89 30.31
C ILE A 994 33.44 3.36 31.18
N HIS A 995 32.36 3.84 30.58
CA HIS A 995 31.13 4.15 31.28
C HIS A 995 30.19 2.98 31.09
N ALA A 996 29.95 2.21 32.14
CA ALA A 996 29.06 1.05 32.12
C ALA A 996 28.01 1.17 33.24
N GLU A 997 26.76 0.88 32.88
CA GLU A 997 25.62 0.71 33.77
C GLU A 997 25.09 -0.71 33.52
N ILE A 998 25.29 -1.63 34.48
CA ILE A 998 24.98 -3.05 34.29
C ILE A 998 24.02 -3.52 35.39
N TRP A 999 22.89 -4.11 34.99
CA TRP A 999 21.83 -4.61 35.85
C TRP A 999 21.54 -6.09 35.58
N ILE A 1000 21.07 -6.79 36.61
CA ILE A 1000 20.39 -8.08 36.48
C ILE A 1000 18.90 -7.83 36.63
N VAL A 1001 18.14 -7.97 35.56
CA VAL A 1001 16.70 -7.70 35.52
C VAL A 1001 15.93 -9.01 35.64
N PHE A 1002 14.91 -9.01 36.48
CA PHE A 1002 13.99 -10.12 36.71
C PHE A 1002 12.66 -9.79 36.05
N TYR A 1003 12.22 -10.69 35.18
CA TYR A 1003 10.95 -10.56 34.48
C TYR A 1003 9.87 -11.33 35.21
N ASN A 1004 8.69 -10.72 35.26
CA ASN A 1004 7.47 -11.33 35.78
C ASN A 1004 6.51 -11.55 34.61
N SER A 1005 5.71 -12.61 34.68
CA SER A 1005 4.68 -12.86 33.66
C SER A 1005 3.56 -11.84 33.80
N THR A 1006 3.13 -11.26 32.67
CA THR A 1006 2.01 -10.32 32.61
C THR A 1006 0.65 -11.04 32.62
N ASP A 1007 0.64 -12.37 32.43
CA ASP A 1007 -0.52 -13.24 32.53
C ASP A 1007 -0.89 -13.53 33.99
N ILE A 1008 -1.50 -12.55 34.67
CA ILE A 1008 -2.11 -12.76 36.00
C ILE A 1008 -3.52 -12.15 36.05
N GLU A 1009 -4.50 -12.80 35.41
CA GLU A 1009 -5.71 -13.42 36.01
C GLU A 1009 -6.70 -13.97 34.97
#